data_AF-A0AAJ5NMI4-F1
#
_entry.id   AF-A0AAJ5NMI4-F1
#
_cell.length_a   1.000
_cell.length_b   1.000
_cell.length_c   1.000
_cell.angle_alpha   90.00
_cell.angle_beta   90.00
_cell.angle_gamma   90.00
#
_symmetry.space_group_name_H-M   'P 1'
#
loop_
_entity.id
_entity.type
_entity.pdbx_description
1 polymer ?
#
loop_
_entity_poly.entity_id
_entity_poly.type
_entity_poly.pdbx_seq_one_letter_code
_entity_poly.pdbx_strand_id
1 'polypeptide(L)'
;MKKQNIFQKIANLNSDIKGNKSAKETVKKKKVWISLIATVGFLTVIGLGVGIPLYYSNVNKNFLNKRDPKTEIVDLKSPKKSKNLKVEDLLSVFRSTHSKQRDNLQEAQKYLIEFLYNQEYQASKVFQAAWENSNSDKTVGNSRRFTLQSFDEIRESQKKYLQDERSRYQRTFGFNNWESEFNKYLNSDSRFNNAVNFEQAVNALTIQNARDIAFARFKLGFNKNFTKSDIEDRVLKDDIKDEKGKVVYKKGDKLFQGLIEIGKNGFSPNISRTGQNQNLKEQKIVAFLSNSYIKEYMNPEKIINEIYFDAKAPLKGNFNFFEISQISVNAKPNNKDAKAPWELTKQTLEELLTYKILKTSSNSISAVKVSNNLELIEQFKGGNSNDVEQNNQDKILLSTVNYEKNKQNATVFGKLPIASLNQILSSNEAGYIFPFLGNITNYQTNSKLFSKVLFEKLKLLVFKNNPSLLVEPSSLNSKPISEIKSLNERLKTFIQGLSDNQLKDAGKAFLETFGASENDTRVKLVYKIRDDLNVALDSKGIKVLAINKISNLGQFNEIVKKQLQLSANNQVDSKQNSTINLNQLFADISNNDFIQALLIGDPDYQNQLLALKKTNSQQEKNEFLTSIVQSSTNYLNFYILDQVLKINRKLQDYISNATLNDLNADFWYNNQKERWELRANSGKELRQAIIDNLESLFNFNR
;
A
#
# COMPACT_ATOMS: atom_id res chain seq x y z
N MET A 1 21.70 -3.18 -62.63
CA MET A 1 21.93 -4.08 -61.47
C MET A 1 20.80 -3.89 -60.46
N LYS A 2 20.07 -4.98 -60.15
CA LYS A 2 18.77 -4.97 -59.45
C LYS A 2 18.92 -4.70 -57.94
N LYS A 3 18.07 -3.82 -57.38
CA LYS A 3 17.94 -3.53 -55.95
C LYS A 3 17.24 -4.69 -55.23
N GLN A 4 17.86 -5.23 -54.18
CA GLN A 4 17.27 -6.25 -53.31
C GLN A 4 16.22 -5.66 -52.35
N ASN A 5 15.18 -6.45 -52.05
CA ASN A 5 14.03 -6.11 -51.20
C ASN A 5 14.40 -6.19 -49.70
N ILE A 6 13.82 -5.30 -48.88
CA ILE A 6 14.07 -5.13 -47.43
C ILE A 6 13.91 -6.44 -46.64
N PHE A 7 13.06 -7.36 -47.07
CA PHE A 7 12.89 -8.66 -46.43
C PHE A 7 14.07 -9.61 -46.62
N GLN A 8 14.81 -9.54 -47.74
CA GLN A 8 16.08 -10.29 -47.90
C GLN A 8 17.19 -9.69 -47.03
N LYS A 9 17.14 -8.38 -46.76
CA LYS A 9 18.08 -7.72 -45.83
C LYS A 9 17.87 -8.15 -44.39
N ILE A 10 16.62 -8.42 -43.98
CA ILE A 10 16.28 -8.89 -42.62
C ILE A 10 16.58 -10.39 -42.47
N ALA A 11 16.36 -11.19 -43.52
CA ALA A 11 16.71 -12.62 -43.51
C ALA A 11 18.23 -12.86 -43.37
N ASN A 12 19.06 -12.06 -44.06
CA ASN A 12 20.52 -12.15 -43.93
C ASN A 12 21.05 -11.63 -42.58
N LEU A 13 20.30 -10.77 -41.88
CA LEU A 13 20.68 -10.28 -40.54
C LEU A 13 20.42 -11.31 -39.43
N ASN A 14 19.62 -12.35 -39.68
CA ASN A 14 19.39 -13.45 -38.73
C ASN A 14 20.31 -14.67 -38.97
N SER A 15 21.03 -14.74 -40.10
CA SER A 15 21.93 -15.86 -40.42
C SER A 15 23.37 -15.69 -39.92
N ASP A 16 23.80 -14.48 -39.56
CA ASP A 16 25.20 -14.20 -39.17
C ASP A 16 25.50 -14.35 -37.66
N ILE A 17 24.64 -15.06 -36.90
CA ILE A 17 24.86 -15.32 -35.45
C ILE A 17 25.87 -16.45 -35.19
N LYS A 18 26.52 -17.02 -36.21
CA LYS A 18 27.62 -18.00 -36.01
C LYS A 18 28.93 -17.51 -36.62
N GLY A 19 29.73 -16.80 -35.82
CA GLY A 19 31.11 -16.49 -36.17
C GLY A 19 31.78 -15.54 -35.19
N ASN A 20 32.45 -16.07 -34.17
CA ASN A 20 33.40 -15.32 -33.34
C ASN A 20 34.51 -14.71 -34.22
N LYS A 21 34.77 -13.40 -34.05
CA LYS A 21 36.14 -12.84 -33.99
C LYS A 21 36.12 -11.39 -33.50
N SER A 22 37.14 -11.09 -32.70
CA SER A 22 37.46 -9.85 -32.00
C SER A 22 37.69 -8.65 -32.92
N ALA A 23 37.15 -7.47 -32.57
CA ALA A 23 37.77 -6.17 -32.81
C ALA A 23 36.98 -5.01 -32.16
N LYS A 24 37.71 -4.22 -31.36
CA LYS A 24 37.55 -2.79 -31.00
C LYS A 24 36.12 -2.28 -30.75
N GLU A 25 35.83 -2.06 -29.47
CA GLU A 25 34.67 -1.35 -28.97
C GLU A 25 34.61 0.10 -29.49
N THR A 26 33.91 0.32 -30.60
CA THR A 26 33.21 1.59 -30.80
C THR A 26 31.98 1.60 -29.90
N VAL A 27 32.03 2.41 -28.83
CA VAL A 27 30.90 2.66 -27.92
C VAL A 27 29.76 3.30 -28.72
N LYS A 28 28.91 2.47 -29.32
CA LYS A 28 27.58 2.89 -29.78
C LYS A 28 26.77 3.22 -28.53
N LYS A 29 26.52 4.51 -28.29
CA LYS A 29 25.57 5.01 -27.28
C LYS A 29 24.21 4.32 -27.48
N LYS A 30 23.98 3.21 -26.79
CA LYS A 30 22.66 2.61 -26.67
C LYS A 30 21.82 3.60 -25.86
N LYS A 31 20.77 4.17 -26.47
CA LYS A 31 19.68 4.81 -25.75
C LYS A 31 18.99 3.74 -24.89
N VAL A 32 19.48 3.54 -23.67
CA VAL A 32 18.88 2.62 -22.71
C VAL A 32 18.10 3.46 -21.70
N TRP A 33 16.84 3.04 -21.51
CA TRP A 33 15.84 3.61 -20.61
C TRP A 33 16.34 3.80 -19.17
N ILE A 34 16.27 5.05 -18.73
CA ILE A 34 16.90 5.59 -17.50
C ILE A 34 16.16 5.21 -16.20
N SER A 35 14.98 4.57 -16.28
CA SER A 35 14.24 4.19 -15.07
C SER A 35 14.76 2.89 -14.41
N LEU A 36 15.48 2.03 -15.15
CA LEU A 36 15.94 0.73 -14.66
C LEU A 36 17.23 0.79 -13.83
N ILE A 37 18.09 1.79 -14.08
CA ILE A 37 19.45 1.86 -13.51
C ILE A 37 19.44 2.44 -12.09
N ALA A 38 18.51 3.36 -11.79
CA ALA A 38 18.34 3.97 -10.48
C ALA A 38 18.01 2.91 -9.40
N THR A 39 17.05 2.02 -9.64
CA THR A 39 16.63 1.01 -8.65
C THR A 39 17.71 -0.06 -8.39
N VAL A 40 18.40 -0.53 -9.43
CA VAL A 40 19.44 -1.58 -9.31
C VAL A 40 20.76 -1.01 -8.76
N GLY A 41 21.04 0.28 -9.01
CA GLY A 41 22.15 1.02 -8.40
C GLY A 41 21.90 1.36 -6.94
N PHE A 42 20.65 1.67 -6.59
CA PHE A 42 20.22 1.89 -5.21
C PHE A 42 20.37 0.65 -4.34
N LEU A 43 19.93 -0.52 -4.84
CA LEU A 43 20.05 -1.80 -4.11
C LEU A 43 21.50 -2.20 -3.83
N THR A 44 22.44 -1.81 -4.71
CA THR A 44 23.89 -2.04 -4.49
C THR A 44 24.50 -1.07 -3.47
N VAL A 45 23.95 0.15 -3.33
CA VAL A 45 24.33 1.11 -2.27
C VAL A 45 23.90 0.64 -0.88
N ILE A 46 22.83 -0.16 -0.75
CA ILE A 46 22.44 -0.73 0.56
C ILE A 46 23.51 -1.70 1.07
N GLY A 47 23.99 -2.58 0.19
CA GLY A 47 25.03 -3.55 0.52
C GLY A 47 26.41 -2.95 0.76
N LEU A 48 26.68 -1.74 0.25
CA LEU A 48 27.99 -1.09 0.35
C LEU A 48 28.01 0.09 1.34
N GLY A 49 26.96 0.92 1.43
CA GLY A 49 26.97 2.20 2.15
C GLY A 49 26.19 2.25 3.47
N VAL A 50 25.20 1.38 3.69
CA VAL A 50 24.30 1.42 4.87
C VAL A 50 24.58 0.28 5.87
N GLY A 51 25.35 -0.74 5.49
CA GLY A 51 25.73 -1.81 6.43
C GLY A 51 24.56 -2.65 6.97
N ILE A 52 23.39 -2.61 6.32
CA ILE A 52 22.25 -3.45 6.69
C ILE A 52 22.24 -4.68 5.80
N PRO A 53 22.35 -5.90 6.34
CA PRO A 53 21.97 -7.09 5.61
C PRO A 53 20.45 -7.06 5.44
N LEU A 54 19.98 -6.59 4.29
CA LEU A 54 18.55 -6.69 3.97
C LEU A 54 18.16 -8.17 3.95
N TYR A 55 17.41 -8.59 4.96
CA TYR A 55 16.71 -9.87 4.95
C TYR A 55 15.45 -9.73 4.08
N TYR A 56 15.63 -9.46 2.79
CA TYR A 56 14.56 -9.55 1.79
C TYR A 56 14.68 -10.87 1.02
N SER A 57 13.73 -11.76 1.31
CA SER A 57 13.26 -12.93 0.56
C SER A 57 13.86 -13.18 -0.84
N ASN A 58 14.41 -14.38 -1.03
CA ASN A 58 14.42 -15.20 -2.28
C ASN A 58 14.89 -14.59 -3.62
N VAL A 59 15.61 -13.46 -3.65
CA VAL A 59 16.30 -13.07 -4.88
C VAL A 59 17.61 -13.86 -4.94
N ASN A 60 17.70 -14.77 -5.93
CA ASN A 60 18.89 -15.58 -6.21
C ASN A 60 20.18 -14.76 -6.03
N LYS A 61 21.14 -15.30 -5.28
CA LYS A 61 22.50 -14.77 -4.95
C LYS A 61 23.39 -14.53 -6.19
N ASN A 62 22.84 -14.29 -7.37
CA ASN A 62 23.63 -13.98 -8.55
C ASN A 62 24.00 -12.49 -8.54
N PHE A 63 25.17 -12.23 -7.96
CA PHE A 63 26.04 -11.08 -8.18
C PHE A 63 25.48 -9.71 -7.75
N LEU A 64 25.71 -9.36 -6.47
CA LEU A 64 26.06 -7.97 -6.14
C LEU A 64 27.50 -7.72 -6.65
N ASN A 65 27.67 -7.61 -7.97
CA ASN A 65 28.91 -7.04 -8.49
C ASN A 65 28.97 -5.58 -8.00
N LYS A 66 30.05 -5.23 -7.30
CA LYS A 66 30.37 -3.82 -6.97
C LYS A 66 30.26 -3.03 -8.28
N ARG A 67 29.27 -2.14 -8.37
CA ARG A 67 29.22 -1.17 -9.47
C ARG A 67 30.40 -0.22 -9.28
N ASP A 68 31.08 0.10 -10.39
CA ASP A 68 32.14 1.09 -10.39
C ASP A 68 31.61 2.39 -9.74
N PRO A 69 32.26 2.97 -8.73
CA PRO A 69 31.89 4.25 -8.12
C PRO A 69 31.70 5.38 -9.12
N LYS A 70 32.34 5.29 -10.30
CA LYS A 70 32.22 6.24 -11.41
C LYS A 70 31.01 5.98 -12.30
N THR A 71 30.25 4.91 -12.05
CA THR A 71 29.02 4.61 -12.79
C THR A 71 28.02 5.73 -12.56
N GLU A 72 27.58 6.34 -13.65
CA GLU A 72 26.52 7.35 -13.63
C GLU A 72 25.19 6.66 -13.28
N ILE A 73 24.55 7.10 -12.19
CA ILE A 73 23.27 6.54 -11.73
C ILE A 73 22.11 7.39 -12.23
N VAL A 74 22.28 8.72 -12.21
CA VAL A 74 21.31 9.69 -12.69
C VAL A 74 22.05 10.76 -13.47
N ASP A 75 21.61 11.03 -14.69
CA ASP A 75 22.03 12.20 -15.46
C ASP A 75 20.91 13.24 -15.37
N LEU A 76 21.13 14.26 -14.54
CA LEU A 76 20.24 15.41 -14.41
C LEU A 76 20.62 16.41 -15.51
N LYS A 77 19.94 16.30 -16.66
CA LYS A 77 20.13 17.23 -17.77
C LYS A 77 19.27 18.46 -17.57
N SER A 78 19.91 19.58 -17.27
CA SER A 78 19.31 20.91 -17.45
C SER A 78 19.93 21.61 -18.67
N PRO A 79 19.25 22.60 -19.27
CA PRO A 79 19.77 23.35 -20.42
C PRO A 79 21.09 24.10 -20.17
N LYS A 80 21.46 24.35 -18.91
CA LYS A 80 22.68 25.11 -18.55
C LYS A 80 23.80 24.26 -17.95
N LYS A 81 23.52 23.00 -17.61
CA LYS A 81 24.48 22.03 -17.04
C LYS A 81 23.87 20.64 -17.02
N SER A 82 24.63 19.64 -17.46
CA SER A 82 24.41 18.24 -17.08
C SER A 82 25.09 17.99 -15.74
N LYS A 83 24.36 17.48 -14.75
CA LYS A 83 24.94 16.97 -13.52
C LYS A 83 24.77 15.46 -13.49
N ASN A 84 25.87 14.76 -13.70
CA ASN A 84 25.91 13.32 -13.60
C ASN A 84 26.10 12.98 -12.13
N LEU A 85 25.04 12.48 -11.48
CA LEU A 85 25.13 11.88 -10.17
C LEU A 85 25.65 10.47 -10.34
N LYS A 86 26.87 10.25 -9.86
CA LYS A 86 27.54 8.97 -9.86
C LYS A 86 27.26 8.19 -8.58
N VAL A 87 27.63 6.93 -8.59
CA VAL A 87 27.62 6.08 -7.38
C VAL A 87 28.40 6.74 -6.25
N GLU A 88 29.53 7.37 -6.55
CA GLU A 88 30.32 8.13 -5.58
C GLU A 88 29.58 9.36 -5.00
N ASP A 89 28.73 10.06 -5.75
CA ASP A 89 28.00 11.23 -5.25
C ASP A 89 26.95 10.82 -4.21
N LEU A 90 26.24 9.71 -4.47
CA LEU A 90 25.34 9.11 -3.49
C LEU A 90 26.11 8.60 -2.27
N LEU A 91 27.21 7.86 -2.49
CA LEU A 91 28.07 7.38 -1.40
C LEU A 91 28.71 8.53 -0.59
N SER A 92 28.95 9.69 -1.19
CA SER A 92 29.55 10.85 -0.51
C SER A 92 28.62 11.50 0.53
N VAL A 93 27.30 11.38 0.34
CA VAL A 93 26.30 11.76 1.34
C VAL A 93 26.31 10.77 2.52
N PHE A 94 26.70 9.52 2.27
CA PHE A 94 26.77 8.44 3.25
C PHE A 94 28.22 8.23 3.73
N ARG A 95 28.70 9.13 4.60
CA ARG A 95 30.03 9.04 5.23
C ARG A 95 30.19 7.72 6.02
N SER A 96 30.81 6.69 5.45
CA SER A 96 31.12 5.49 6.23
C SER A 96 32.38 4.73 5.81
N THR A 97 33.17 4.32 6.81
CA THR A 97 34.12 3.20 6.70
C THR A 97 33.31 1.90 6.77
N HIS A 98 33.03 1.32 5.59
CA HIS A 98 31.94 0.38 5.35
C HIS A 98 31.92 -0.93 6.15
N SER A 99 33.06 -1.48 6.58
CA SER A 99 33.08 -2.76 7.31
C SER A 99 32.73 -2.61 8.79
N LYS A 100 33.43 -1.70 9.51
CA LYS A 100 33.24 -1.51 10.96
C LYS A 100 31.83 -1.03 11.30
N GLN A 101 31.25 -0.14 10.49
CA GLN A 101 29.89 0.36 10.76
C GLN A 101 28.82 -0.72 10.53
N ARG A 102 28.99 -1.56 9.50
CA ARG A 102 28.11 -2.71 9.25
C ARG A 102 28.14 -3.71 10.40
N ASP A 103 29.34 -4.03 10.87
CA ASP A 103 29.51 -5.01 11.93
C ASP A 103 28.93 -4.47 13.26
N ASN A 104 29.16 -3.18 13.57
CA ASN A 104 28.53 -2.49 14.69
C ASN A 104 26.99 -2.51 14.62
N LEU A 105 26.43 -2.28 13.44
CA LEU A 105 24.98 -2.26 13.25
C LEU A 105 24.37 -3.66 13.40
N GLN A 106 25.00 -4.69 12.81
CA GLN A 106 24.55 -6.08 12.98
C GLN A 106 24.61 -6.52 14.45
N GLU A 107 25.64 -6.10 15.18
CA GLU A 107 25.76 -6.32 16.62
C GLU A 107 24.62 -5.62 17.37
N ALA A 108 24.35 -4.35 17.07
CA ALA A 108 23.26 -3.60 17.67
C ALA A 108 21.89 -4.23 17.38
N GLN A 109 21.60 -4.62 16.14
CA GLN A 109 20.34 -5.27 15.77
C GLN A 109 20.08 -6.56 16.56
N LYS A 110 21.13 -7.36 16.82
CA LYS A 110 21.01 -8.55 17.68
C LYS A 110 20.65 -8.17 19.12
N TYR A 111 21.33 -7.17 19.68
CA TYR A 111 21.01 -6.65 21.00
C TYR A 111 19.60 -6.05 21.08
N LEU A 112 19.11 -5.40 20.02
CA LEU A 112 17.75 -4.90 19.96
C LEU A 112 16.74 -6.04 20.03
N ILE A 113 16.95 -7.10 19.23
CA ILE A 113 16.07 -8.27 19.21
C ILE A 113 16.04 -8.93 20.59
N GLU A 114 17.20 -9.17 21.20
CA GLU A 114 17.29 -9.75 22.53
C GLU A 114 16.62 -8.85 23.58
N PHE A 115 16.87 -7.55 23.56
CA PHE A 115 16.27 -6.58 24.47
C PHE A 115 14.75 -6.54 24.36
N LEU A 116 14.21 -6.39 23.14
CA LEU A 116 12.77 -6.36 22.91
C LEU A 116 12.12 -7.71 23.22
N TYR A 117 12.77 -8.82 22.89
CA TYR A 117 12.29 -10.16 23.23
C TYR A 117 12.17 -10.31 24.74
N ASN A 118 13.20 -9.90 25.49
CA ASN A 118 13.19 -9.97 26.95
C ASN A 118 12.06 -9.11 27.54
N GLN A 119 11.79 -7.92 26.99
CA GLN A 119 10.62 -7.13 27.42
C GLN A 119 9.30 -7.91 27.23
N GLU A 120 9.12 -8.55 26.08
CA GLU A 120 7.91 -9.34 25.78
C GLU A 120 7.83 -10.62 26.63
N TYR A 121 8.95 -11.31 26.85
CA TYR A 121 9.05 -12.46 27.75
C TYR A 121 8.62 -12.08 29.18
N GLN A 122 9.16 -10.97 29.70
CA GLN A 122 8.81 -10.49 31.03
C GLN A 122 7.34 -10.11 31.13
N ALA A 123 6.84 -9.37 30.15
CA ALA A 123 5.44 -9.01 30.08
C ALA A 123 4.52 -10.25 29.96
N SER A 124 4.95 -11.31 29.27
CA SER A 124 4.19 -12.56 29.15
C SER A 124 4.05 -13.29 30.50
N LYS A 125 5.07 -13.24 31.37
CA LYS A 125 5.00 -13.79 32.73
C LYS A 125 4.03 -12.97 33.59
N VAL A 126 4.12 -11.65 33.53
CA VAL A 126 3.21 -10.74 34.25
C VAL A 126 1.77 -10.95 33.79
N PHE A 127 1.54 -11.08 32.48
CA PHE A 127 0.21 -11.34 31.93
C PHE A 127 -0.32 -12.73 32.31
N GLN A 128 0.53 -13.77 32.32
CA GLN A 128 0.15 -15.10 32.83
C GLN A 128 -0.27 -15.05 34.30
N ALA A 129 0.50 -14.38 35.15
CA ALA A 129 0.17 -14.22 36.56
C ALA A 129 -1.16 -13.48 36.76
N ALA A 130 -1.40 -12.42 35.98
CA ALA A 130 -2.65 -11.69 35.99
C ALA A 130 -3.84 -12.54 35.48
N TRP A 131 -3.63 -13.35 34.44
CA TRP A 131 -4.61 -14.28 33.91
C TRP A 131 -5.03 -15.30 34.98
N GLU A 132 -4.06 -15.99 35.60
CA GLU A 132 -4.29 -16.98 36.65
C GLU A 132 -4.93 -16.38 37.89
N ASN A 133 -4.46 -15.20 38.34
CA ASN A 133 -5.02 -14.50 39.50
C ASN A 133 -6.49 -14.07 39.29
N SER A 134 -6.86 -13.78 38.04
CA SER A 134 -8.23 -13.39 37.65
C SER A 134 -9.20 -14.54 37.38
N ASN A 135 -8.75 -15.80 37.48
CA ASN A 135 -9.56 -16.98 37.16
C ASN A 135 -10.84 -17.04 38.02
N SER A 136 -11.96 -17.37 37.36
CA SER A 136 -13.27 -17.59 37.97
C SER A 136 -14.04 -18.72 37.30
N ASP A 137 -15.10 -19.20 37.94
CA ASP A 137 -16.02 -20.20 37.35
C ASP A 137 -16.92 -19.61 36.26
N LYS A 138 -16.92 -18.28 36.09
CA LYS A 138 -17.71 -17.57 35.08
C LYS A 138 -16.98 -17.44 33.73
N THR A 139 -15.67 -17.68 33.72
CA THR A 139 -14.78 -17.43 32.58
C THR A 139 -14.39 -18.73 31.88
N VAL A 140 -14.14 -18.67 30.57
CA VAL A 140 -13.74 -19.83 29.76
C VAL A 140 -12.22 -19.87 29.64
N GLY A 141 -11.62 -21.06 29.47
CA GLY A 141 -10.20 -21.17 29.11
C GLY A 141 -9.21 -20.85 30.24
N ASN A 142 -9.56 -21.16 31.50
CA ASN A 142 -8.68 -20.97 32.66
C ASN A 142 -7.32 -21.70 32.56
N SER A 143 -7.17 -22.66 31.64
CA SER A 143 -5.95 -23.44 31.39
C SER A 143 -5.00 -22.84 30.33
N ARG A 144 -5.27 -21.64 29.80
CA ARG A 144 -4.41 -21.01 28.80
C ARG A 144 -3.04 -20.62 29.37
N ARG A 145 -2.00 -20.83 28.56
CA ARG A 145 -0.62 -20.43 28.85
C ARG A 145 -0.14 -19.40 27.84
N PHE A 146 0.37 -18.28 28.35
CA PHE A 146 0.88 -17.14 27.62
C PHE A 146 2.39 -16.96 27.79
N THR A 147 2.98 -17.59 28.81
CA THR A 147 4.42 -17.49 29.10
C THR A 147 5.26 -17.97 27.93
N LEU A 148 6.11 -17.06 27.45
CA LEU A 148 7.12 -17.34 26.43
C LEU A 148 8.30 -18.10 27.04
N GLN A 149 9.10 -18.77 26.19
CA GLN A 149 10.40 -19.30 26.62
C GLN A 149 11.36 -18.14 26.88
N SER A 150 12.36 -18.33 27.75
CA SER A 150 13.42 -17.33 27.89
C SER A 150 14.34 -17.35 26.66
N PHE A 151 15.08 -16.27 26.44
CA PHE A 151 16.05 -16.21 25.33
C PHE A 151 17.14 -17.30 25.44
N ASP A 152 17.57 -17.61 26.67
CA ASP A 152 18.54 -18.67 26.95
C ASP A 152 17.95 -20.07 26.71
N GLU A 153 16.68 -20.30 27.05
CA GLU A 153 15.99 -21.55 26.73
C GLU A 153 15.91 -21.78 25.22
N ILE A 154 15.61 -20.73 24.45
CA ILE A 154 15.66 -20.80 22.97
C ILE A 154 17.07 -21.14 22.53
N ARG A 155 18.09 -20.46 23.07
CA ARG A 155 19.49 -20.69 22.73
C ARG A 155 19.93 -22.13 22.98
N GLU A 156 19.64 -22.68 24.15
CA GLU A 156 19.97 -24.08 24.47
C GLU A 156 19.21 -25.07 23.59
N SER A 157 17.95 -24.79 23.26
CA SER A 157 17.19 -25.60 22.29
C SER A 157 17.84 -25.61 20.90
N GLN A 158 18.27 -24.43 20.39
CA GLN A 158 18.95 -24.34 19.09
C GLN A 158 20.35 -24.96 19.11
N LYS A 159 21.07 -24.85 20.23
CA LYS A 159 22.36 -25.49 20.47
C LYS A 159 22.24 -27.01 20.42
N LYS A 160 21.24 -27.57 21.09
CA LYS A 160 20.96 -29.02 21.04
C LYS A 160 20.64 -29.48 19.62
N TYR A 161 19.78 -28.74 18.90
CA TYR A 161 19.49 -29.03 17.49
C TYR A 161 20.76 -29.08 16.63
N LEU A 162 21.65 -28.09 16.76
CA LEU A 162 22.90 -28.06 16.00
C LEU A 162 23.91 -29.14 16.45
N GLN A 163 23.90 -29.56 17.72
CA GLN A 163 24.70 -30.69 18.19
C GLN A 163 24.24 -32.02 17.58
N ASP A 164 22.93 -32.21 17.43
CA ASP A 164 22.37 -33.40 16.77
C ASP A 164 22.73 -33.42 15.27
N GLU A 165 22.63 -32.27 14.59
CA GLU A 165 23.09 -32.10 13.21
C GLU A 165 24.59 -32.37 13.06
N ARG A 166 25.42 -31.82 13.95
CA ARG A 166 26.86 -32.07 14.00
C ARG A 166 27.16 -33.56 14.14
N SER A 167 26.45 -34.25 15.04
CA SER A 167 26.59 -35.69 15.28
C SER A 167 26.20 -36.50 14.03
N ARG A 168 25.16 -36.07 13.29
CA ARG A 168 24.79 -36.68 12.01
C ARG A 168 25.90 -36.54 10.97
N TYR A 169 26.47 -35.35 10.81
CA TYR A 169 27.57 -35.11 9.87
C TYR A 169 28.83 -35.90 10.25
N GLN A 170 29.15 -36.01 11.54
CA GLN A 170 30.24 -36.87 12.03
C GLN A 170 30.04 -38.33 11.64
N ARG A 171 28.81 -38.86 11.75
CA ARG A 171 28.48 -40.23 11.32
C ARG A 171 28.54 -40.41 9.81
N THR A 172 28.12 -39.41 9.02
CA THR A 172 28.03 -39.51 7.56
C THR A 172 29.38 -39.32 6.86
N PHE A 173 30.20 -38.38 7.31
CA PHE A 173 31.44 -37.97 6.62
C PHE A 173 32.74 -38.42 7.32
N GLY A 174 32.64 -39.02 8.51
CA GLY A 174 33.77 -39.53 9.29
C GLY A 174 34.67 -38.43 9.88
N PHE A 175 35.59 -38.83 10.77
CA PHE A 175 36.39 -37.91 11.60
C PHE A 175 37.23 -36.88 10.83
N ASN A 176 37.66 -37.19 9.60
CA ASN A 176 38.60 -36.34 8.86
C ASN A 176 37.90 -35.23 8.04
N ASN A 177 36.65 -35.43 7.61
CA ASN A 177 35.98 -34.53 6.66
C ASN A 177 34.71 -33.88 7.21
N TRP A 178 34.16 -34.37 8.32
CA TRP A 178 32.87 -33.88 8.84
C TRP A 178 32.88 -32.39 9.17
N GLU A 179 33.97 -31.84 9.71
CA GLU A 179 34.02 -30.44 10.14
C GLU A 179 34.00 -29.48 8.95
N SER A 180 34.71 -29.82 7.88
CA SER A 180 34.69 -29.06 6.63
C SER A 180 33.29 -29.09 5.99
N GLU A 181 32.67 -30.27 5.89
CA GLU A 181 31.33 -30.41 5.30
C GLU A 181 30.25 -29.77 6.18
N PHE A 182 30.38 -29.84 7.51
CA PHE A 182 29.48 -29.18 8.44
C PHE A 182 29.60 -27.65 8.35
N ASN A 183 30.82 -27.10 8.32
CA ASN A 183 31.01 -25.66 8.16
C ASN A 183 30.54 -25.16 6.79
N LYS A 184 30.70 -25.95 5.71
CA LYS A 184 30.10 -25.66 4.40
C LYS A 184 28.57 -25.64 4.47
N TYR A 185 27.96 -26.59 5.17
CA TYR A 185 26.51 -26.62 5.41
C TYR A 185 26.04 -25.36 6.15
N LEU A 186 26.71 -25.00 7.25
CA LEU A 186 26.41 -23.78 8.01
C LEU A 186 26.56 -22.51 7.16
N ASN A 187 27.58 -22.45 6.30
CA ASN A 187 27.84 -21.30 5.46
C ASN A 187 26.86 -21.17 4.28
N SER A 188 26.39 -22.29 3.72
CA SER A 188 25.56 -22.32 2.51
C SER A 188 24.07 -22.16 2.80
N ASP A 189 23.58 -22.67 3.93
CA ASP A 189 22.18 -22.56 4.30
C ASP A 189 21.84 -21.17 4.86
N SER A 190 20.89 -20.51 4.21
CA SER A 190 20.41 -19.17 4.57
C SER A 190 19.87 -19.05 5.99
N ARG A 191 19.39 -20.15 6.60
CA ARG A 191 18.87 -20.17 7.98
C ARG A 191 19.94 -19.83 9.02
N PHE A 192 21.21 -20.13 8.73
CA PHE A 192 22.32 -19.83 9.65
C PHE A 192 23.02 -18.50 9.33
N ASN A 193 22.49 -17.70 8.41
CA ASN A 193 23.08 -16.41 8.01
C ASN A 193 24.55 -16.49 7.56
N ASN A 194 24.92 -17.55 6.85
CA ASN A 194 26.30 -17.86 6.44
C ASN A 194 27.29 -17.94 7.64
N ALA A 195 26.84 -18.48 8.78
CA ALA A 195 27.68 -18.69 9.94
C ALA A 195 28.96 -19.47 9.58
N VAL A 196 30.11 -18.99 10.06
CA VAL A 196 31.41 -19.65 9.82
C VAL A 196 31.79 -20.64 10.91
N ASN A 197 31.02 -20.68 12.01
CA ASN A 197 31.23 -21.61 13.10
C ASN A 197 29.91 -21.93 13.83
N PHE A 198 29.98 -22.95 14.68
CA PHE A 198 28.87 -23.47 15.47
C PHE A 198 28.16 -22.39 16.31
N GLU A 199 28.91 -21.59 17.07
CA GLU A 199 28.33 -20.57 17.96
C GLU A 199 27.63 -19.44 17.17
N GLN A 200 28.17 -19.06 16.02
CA GLN A 200 27.50 -18.11 15.13
C GLN A 200 26.20 -18.67 14.57
N ALA A 201 26.16 -19.97 14.22
CA ALA A 201 24.95 -20.62 13.75
C ALA A 201 23.88 -20.72 14.84
N VAL A 202 24.27 -21.06 16.08
CA VAL A 202 23.38 -21.04 17.25
C VAL A 202 22.77 -19.65 17.41
N ASN A 203 23.60 -18.61 17.47
CA ASN A 203 23.12 -17.24 17.63
C ASN A 203 22.19 -16.80 16.48
N ALA A 204 22.49 -17.19 15.24
CA ALA A 204 21.65 -16.85 14.09
C ALA A 204 20.25 -17.47 14.22
N LEU A 205 20.16 -18.76 14.58
CA LEU A 205 18.88 -19.45 14.80
C LEU A 205 18.11 -18.87 16.00
N THR A 206 18.81 -18.59 17.10
CA THR A 206 18.19 -18.00 18.30
C THR A 206 17.57 -16.66 17.97
N ILE A 207 18.30 -15.78 17.28
CA ILE A 207 17.81 -14.47 16.85
C ILE A 207 16.65 -14.63 15.88
N GLN A 208 16.72 -15.57 14.93
CA GLN A 208 15.63 -15.83 13.99
C GLN A 208 14.34 -16.25 14.70
N ASN A 209 14.42 -17.14 15.69
CA ASN A 209 13.26 -17.58 16.47
C ASN A 209 12.71 -16.48 17.39
N ALA A 210 13.57 -15.64 17.97
CA ALA A 210 13.16 -14.54 18.84
C ALA A 210 12.56 -13.36 18.07
N ARG A 211 12.95 -13.15 16.81
CA ARG A 211 12.65 -11.94 16.03
C ARG A 211 11.16 -11.61 15.98
N ASP A 212 10.32 -12.61 15.73
CA ASP A 212 8.89 -12.37 15.53
C ASP A 212 8.16 -11.92 16.79
N ILE A 213 8.63 -12.37 17.95
CA ILE A 213 8.13 -11.99 19.27
C ILE A 213 8.70 -10.64 19.68
N ALA A 214 9.98 -10.39 19.42
CA ALA A 214 10.62 -9.11 19.72
C ALA A 214 9.87 -7.91 19.11
N PHE A 215 9.32 -8.07 17.90
CA PHE A 215 8.54 -7.03 17.21
C PHE A 215 7.02 -7.21 17.35
N ALA A 216 6.54 -7.98 18.32
CA ALA A 216 5.11 -8.29 18.47
C ALA A 216 4.22 -7.05 18.62
N ARG A 217 4.71 -5.99 19.29
CA ARG A 217 3.99 -4.71 19.43
C ARG A 217 3.70 -3.98 18.12
N PHE A 218 4.42 -4.30 17.04
CA PHE A 218 4.23 -3.71 15.71
C PHE A 218 3.37 -4.58 14.79
N LYS A 219 2.97 -5.77 15.26
CA LYS A 219 2.11 -6.71 14.52
C LYS A 219 0.67 -6.54 14.98
N LEU A 220 -0.14 -5.87 14.18
CA LEU A 220 -1.49 -5.46 14.52
C LEU A 220 -2.53 -6.34 13.82
N GLY A 221 -3.58 -6.75 14.51
CA GLY A 221 -4.58 -7.67 13.96
C GLY A 221 -5.92 -7.68 14.67
N PHE A 222 -6.91 -8.29 14.02
CA PHE A 222 -8.19 -8.62 14.64
C PHE A 222 -8.10 -9.99 15.32
N ASN A 223 -8.01 -9.97 16.65
CA ASN A 223 -7.96 -11.14 17.50
C ASN A 223 -9.36 -11.66 17.82
N LYS A 224 -9.57 -12.97 17.82
CA LYS A 224 -10.86 -13.63 18.13
C LYS A 224 -10.75 -14.68 19.24
N ASN A 225 -9.69 -14.61 20.04
CA ASN A 225 -9.34 -15.64 21.02
C ASN A 225 -10.09 -15.47 22.34
N PHE A 226 -10.63 -14.28 22.64
CA PHE A 226 -11.27 -13.98 23.92
C PHE A 226 -12.79 -14.03 23.82
N THR A 227 -13.45 -14.53 24.87
CA THR A 227 -14.92 -14.51 24.98
C THR A 227 -15.40 -13.27 25.71
N LYS A 228 -16.70 -12.98 25.64
CA LYS A 228 -17.32 -11.89 26.40
C LYS A 228 -17.09 -12.05 27.91
N SER A 229 -17.23 -13.28 28.44
CA SER A 229 -16.94 -13.57 29.84
C SER A 229 -15.49 -13.34 30.23
N ASP A 230 -14.51 -13.65 29.37
CA ASP A 230 -13.10 -13.33 29.63
C ASP A 230 -12.90 -11.83 29.86
N ILE A 231 -13.56 -10.98 29.06
CA ILE A 231 -13.43 -9.53 29.14
C ILE A 231 -14.19 -8.95 30.33
N GLU A 232 -15.41 -9.45 30.60
CA GLU A 232 -16.32 -8.84 31.58
C GLU A 232 -16.12 -9.35 33.01
N ASP A 233 -15.76 -10.61 33.20
CA ASP A 233 -15.81 -11.32 34.49
C ASP A 233 -14.43 -11.59 35.13
N ARG A 234 -13.31 -11.38 34.42
CA ARG A 234 -11.95 -11.54 34.97
C ARG A 234 -11.54 -10.33 35.80
N VAL A 235 -11.68 -10.44 37.12
CA VAL A 235 -11.30 -9.41 38.11
C VAL A 235 -10.11 -9.89 38.93
N LEU A 236 -9.11 -9.02 39.10
CA LEU A 236 -7.89 -9.36 39.82
C LEU A 236 -8.09 -9.40 41.33
N LYS A 237 -7.56 -10.45 41.95
CA LYS A 237 -7.62 -10.69 43.39
C LYS A 237 -6.48 -9.99 44.13
N ASP A 238 -5.35 -9.77 43.46
CA ASP A 238 -4.14 -9.16 44.02
C ASP A 238 -3.47 -8.19 43.03
N ASP A 239 -2.57 -7.36 43.56
CA ASP A 239 -1.70 -6.52 42.73
C ASP A 239 -0.64 -7.40 42.05
N ILE A 240 -0.55 -7.30 40.72
CA ILE A 240 0.46 -7.99 39.92
C ILE A 240 1.58 -7.01 39.59
N LYS A 241 2.78 -7.34 40.05
CA LYS A 241 3.99 -6.52 39.90
C LYS A 241 4.88 -7.08 38.81
N ASP A 242 5.64 -6.19 38.15
CA ASP A 242 6.75 -6.59 37.29
C ASP A 242 8.00 -6.96 38.13
N GLU A 243 9.06 -7.40 37.45
CA GLU A 243 10.34 -7.74 38.11
C GLU A 243 11.01 -6.54 38.81
N LYS A 244 10.59 -5.30 38.50
CA LYS A 244 11.07 -4.08 39.16
C LYS A 244 10.20 -3.69 40.36
N GLY A 245 9.20 -4.50 40.71
CA GLY A 245 8.28 -4.25 41.82
C GLY A 245 7.19 -3.22 41.50
N LYS A 246 7.08 -2.73 40.27
CA LYS A 246 6.04 -1.79 39.84
C LYS A 246 4.74 -2.55 39.61
N VAL A 247 3.64 -2.07 40.18
CA VAL A 247 2.30 -2.64 39.96
C VAL A 247 1.87 -2.36 38.51
N VAL A 248 1.71 -3.43 37.72
CA VAL A 248 1.26 -3.37 36.32
C VAL A 248 -0.25 -3.57 36.23
N TYR A 249 -0.78 -4.47 37.04
CA TYR A 249 -2.21 -4.71 37.18
C TYR A 249 -2.61 -4.58 38.65
N LYS A 250 -3.66 -3.82 38.93
CA LYS A 250 -4.10 -3.54 40.30
C LYS A 250 -5.20 -4.50 40.74
N LYS A 251 -5.20 -4.82 42.02
CA LYS A 251 -6.29 -5.54 42.67
C LYS A 251 -7.63 -4.84 42.44
N GLY A 252 -8.66 -5.62 42.14
CA GLY A 252 -10.02 -5.13 41.89
C GLY A 252 -10.27 -4.63 40.46
N ASP A 253 -9.24 -4.36 39.67
CA ASP A 253 -9.39 -4.00 38.26
C ASP A 253 -9.78 -5.23 37.42
N LYS A 254 -10.48 -4.99 36.31
CA LYS A 254 -10.69 -6.03 35.29
C LYS A 254 -9.38 -6.27 34.55
N LEU A 255 -9.05 -7.55 34.27
CA LEU A 255 -7.81 -7.90 33.57
C LEU A 255 -7.65 -7.15 32.24
N PHE A 256 -8.74 -7.02 31.49
CA PHE A 256 -8.78 -6.38 30.17
C PHE A 256 -9.05 -4.88 30.19
N GLN A 257 -9.08 -4.24 31.37
CA GLN A 257 -9.30 -2.81 31.48
C GLN A 257 -8.21 -2.02 30.74
N GLY A 258 -8.63 -1.16 29.80
CA GLY A 258 -7.74 -0.41 28.90
C GLY A 258 -7.10 -1.25 27.77
N LEU A 259 -7.33 -2.56 27.76
CA LEU A 259 -6.81 -3.49 26.74
C LEU A 259 -7.88 -3.81 25.69
N ILE A 260 -9.04 -4.27 26.14
CA ILE A 260 -10.20 -4.59 25.29
C ILE A 260 -11.42 -3.94 25.93
N GLU A 261 -11.94 -2.91 25.26
CA GLU A 261 -13.14 -2.19 25.65
C GLU A 261 -14.25 -2.46 24.63
N ILE A 262 -15.31 -3.13 25.10
CA ILE A 262 -16.46 -3.47 24.27
C ILE A 262 -17.13 -2.18 23.77
N GLY A 263 -17.33 -2.08 22.46
CA GLY A 263 -17.85 -0.89 21.79
C GLY A 263 -16.78 0.14 21.38
N LYS A 264 -15.51 -0.06 21.77
CA LYS A 264 -14.39 0.77 21.32
C LYS A 264 -13.43 0.01 20.43
N ASN A 265 -12.69 -0.95 20.98
CA ASN A 265 -11.73 -1.78 20.23
C ASN A 265 -12.03 -3.28 20.35
N GLY A 266 -13.13 -3.66 21.00
CA GLY A 266 -13.68 -5.02 21.02
C GLY A 266 -15.18 -5.04 20.66
N PHE A 267 -15.61 -5.99 19.84
CA PHE A 267 -17.01 -6.11 19.42
C PHE A 267 -17.50 -7.56 19.43
N SER A 268 -18.72 -7.75 19.92
CA SER A 268 -19.50 -8.95 19.71
C SER A 268 -20.38 -8.82 18.47
N PRO A 269 -20.77 -9.93 17.81
CA PRO A 269 -21.83 -9.91 16.81
C PRO A 269 -23.07 -9.19 17.34
N ASN A 270 -23.60 -8.23 16.57
CA ASN A 270 -24.86 -7.53 16.87
C ASN A 270 -26.05 -8.02 16.03
N ILE A 271 -25.83 -9.11 15.29
CA ILE A 271 -26.84 -9.83 14.52
C ILE A 271 -27.01 -11.23 15.10
N SER A 272 -28.22 -11.78 14.98
CA SER A 272 -28.54 -13.13 15.44
C SER A 272 -28.85 -14.03 14.27
N ARG A 273 -28.38 -15.29 14.33
CA ARG A 273 -28.84 -16.34 13.42
C ARG A 273 -30.22 -16.77 13.87
N THR A 274 -31.22 -16.69 13.00
CA THR A 274 -32.57 -17.19 13.29
C THR A 274 -32.52 -18.63 13.78
N GLY A 275 -33.05 -18.89 14.98
CA GLY A 275 -33.18 -20.25 15.55
C GLY A 275 -32.05 -20.75 16.46
N GLN A 276 -31.05 -19.91 16.82
CA GLN A 276 -30.04 -20.29 17.83
C GLN A 276 -30.13 -19.42 19.09
N ASN A 277 -30.42 -20.03 20.24
CA ASN A 277 -30.13 -19.45 21.55
C ASN A 277 -28.62 -19.43 21.74
N GLN A 278 -27.97 -18.33 21.37
CA GLN A 278 -26.54 -18.16 21.63
C GLN A 278 -26.32 -17.88 23.11
N ASN A 279 -25.49 -18.68 23.78
CA ASN A 279 -25.01 -18.36 25.12
C ASN A 279 -24.17 -17.08 25.04
N LEU A 280 -24.77 -15.95 25.45
CA LEU A 280 -24.17 -14.61 25.34
C LEU A 280 -22.80 -14.49 26.05
N LYS A 281 -22.52 -15.35 27.04
CA LYS A 281 -21.26 -15.32 27.80
C LYS A 281 -20.08 -15.98 27.06
N GLU A 282 -20.34 -16.98 26.25
CA GLU A 282 -19.32 -17.70 25.46
C GLU A 282 -19.07 -17.06 24.09
N GLN A 283 -19.80 -15.99 23.78
CA GLN A 283 -19.67 -15.28 22.52
C GLN A 283 -18.25 -14.72 22.35
N LYS A 284 -17.59 -15.08 21.25
CA LYS A 284 -16.24 -14.58 20.92
C LYS A 284 -16.29 -13.09 20.58
N ILE A 285 -15.39 -12.35 21.22
CA ILE A 285 -15.15 -10.93 20.94
C ILE A 285 -14.08 -10.83 19.87
N VAL A 286 -14.35 -10.01 18.84
CA VAL A 286 -13.32 -9.58 17.89
C VAL A 286 -12.72 -8.30 18.43
N ALA A 287 -11.43 -8.31 18.74
CA ALA A 287 -10.70 -7.17 19.28
C ALA A 287 -9.55 -6.74 18.36
N PHE A 288 -9.33 -5.43 18.23
CA PHE A 288 -8.16 -4.89 17.54
C PHE A 288 -7.00 -4.77 18.53
N LEU A 289 -6.01 -5.64 18.37
CA LEU A 289 -4.89 -5.82 19.29
C LEU A 289 -3.56 -5.87 18.54
N SER A 290 -2.47 -5.53 19.22
CA SER A 290 -1.14 -5.99 18.81
C SER A 290 -0.89 -7.41 19.34
N ASN A 291 0.17 -8.06 18.86
CA ASN A 291 0.62 -9.34 19.39
C ASN A 291 1.45 -9.21 20.68
N SER A 292 1.66 -8.00 21.21
CA SER A 292 2.50 -7.76 22.38
C SER A 292 1.86 -8.26 23.67
N TYR A 293 2.69 -8.66 24.63
CA TYR A 293 2.27 -8.89 26.02
C TYR A 293 2.42 -7.66 26.91
N ILE A 294 3.08 -6.60 26.42
CA ILE A 294 3.28 -5.37 27.17
C ILE A 294 1.95 -4.62 27.25
N LYS A 295 1.42 -4.44 28.47
CA LYS A 295 0.08 -3.89 28.74
C LYS A 295 -0.24 -2.61 27.95
N GLU A 296 0.70 -1.67 27.88
CA GLU A 296 0.50 -0.39 27.18
C GLU A 296 0.54 -0.48 25.63
N TYR A 297 1.07 -1.57 25.06
CA TYR A 297 1.12 -1.79 23.61
C TYR A 297 0.14 -2.86 23.13
N MET A 298 -0.49 -3.63 24.02
CA MET A 298 -1.55 -4.59 23.69
C MET A 298 -2.70 -3.90 22.94
N ASN A 299 -3.14 -2.74 23.43
CA ASN A 299 -4.00 -1.85 22.68
C ASN A 299 -3.14 -1.08 21.65
N PRO A 300 -3.42 -1.21 20.35
CA PRO A 300 -2.56 -0.65 19.30
C PRO A 300 -2.67 0.88 19.16
N GLU A 301 -3.57 1.53 19.89
CA GLU A 301 -3.77 2.98 19.79
C GLU A 301 -2.49 3.78 20.05
N LYS A 302 -1.71 3.41 21.08
CA LYS A 302 -0.44 4.05 21.42
C LYS A 302 0.55 3.96 20.27
N ILE A 303 0.79 2.75 19.75
CA ILE A 303 1.79 2.52 18.71
C ILE A 303 1.39 3.14 17.37
N ILE A 304 0.09 3.13 17.03
CA ILE A 304 -0.42 3.79 15.83
C ILE A 304 -0.25 5.30 15.95
N ASN A 305 -0.54 5.88 17.11
CA ASN A 305 -0.37 7.31 17.34
C ASN A 305 1.10 7.72 17.23
N GLU A 306 1.98 7.03 17.95
CA GLU A 306 3.43 7.30 17.98
C GLU A 306 4.09 7.17 16.60
N ILE A 307 3.57 6.30 15.72
CA ILE A 307 4.15 6.08 14.39
C ILE A 307 3.52 6.95 13.30
N TYR A 308 2.21 7.18 13.33
CA TYR A 308 1.49 7.79 12.19
C TYR A 308 0.89 9.18 12.46
N PHE A 309 0.48 9.49 13.68
CA PHE A 309 -0.39 10.67 13.93
C PHE A 309 0.24 11.74 14.83
N ASP A 310 1.12 11.36 15.76
CA ASP A 310 1.77 12.29 16.67
C ASP A 310 2.66 13.31 15.93
N ALA A 311 2.83 14.51 16.47
CA ALA A 311 3.59 15.57 15.84
C ALA A 311 5.05 15.20 15.52
N LYS A 312 5.64 14.33 16.35
CA LYS A 312 7.00 13.81 16.17
C LYS A 312 7.02 12.44 15.49
N ALA A 313 5.86 11.93 15.06
CA ALA A 313 5.76 10.59 14.53
C ALA A 313 6.54 10.45 13.22
N PRO A 314 7.35 9.40 13.06
CA PRO A 314 8.27 9.23 11.92
C PRO A 314 7.54 9.13 10.57
N LEU A 315 6.27 8.70 10.57
CA LEU A 315 5.48 8.53 9.34
C LEU A 315 4.37 9.58 9.19
N LYS A 316 4.34 10.62 10.05
CA LYS A 316 3.31 11.66 9.97
C LYS A 316 3.34 12.36 8.61
N GLY A 317 2.19 12.39 7.94
CA GLY A 317 2.01 13.01 6.63
C GLY A 317 2.49 12.15 5.45
N ASN A 318 3.48 11.29 5.67
CA ASN A 318 4.14 10.46 4.65
C ASN A 318 3.26 9.31 4.17
N PHE A 319 2.44 8.75 5.07
CA PHE A 319 1.64 7.55 4.80
C PHE A 319 0.18 7.75 5.20
N ASN A 320 -0.42 8.85 4.74
CA ASN A 320 -1.86 9.12 4.95
C ASN A 320 -2.70 7.89 4.54
N PHE A 321 -3.76 7.62 5.30
CA PHE A 321 -4.70 6.55 4.98
C PHE A 321 -5.93 7.11 4.24
N PHE A 322 -6.52 6.30 3.37
CA PHE A 322 -7.67 6.70 2.56
C PHE A 322 -8.77 5.65 2.59
N GLU A 323 -10.01 6.09 2.74
CA GLU A 323 -11.18 5.32 2.34
C GLU A 323 -11.53 5.69 0.89
N ILE A 324 -11.56 4.68 0.03
CA ILE A 324 -11.80 4.87 -1.40
C ILE A 324 -13.05 4.06 -1.77
N SER A 325 -13.99 4.71 -2.44
CA SER A 325 -15.01 4.00 -3.20
C SER A 325 -14.82 4.28 -4.69
N GLN A 326 -15.00 3.26 -5.52
CA GLN A 326 -14.65 3.33 -6.93
C GLN A 326 -15.78 2.82 -7.85
N ILE A 327 -15.97 3.51 -8.97
CA ILE A 327 -16.67 3.01 -10.15
C ILE A 327 -15.68 2.92 -11.31
N SER A 328 -15.72 1.81 -12.04
CA SER A 328 -15.03 1.67 -13.33
C SER A 328 -16.00 1.86 -14.49
N VAL A 329 -15.66 2.69 -15.47
CA VAL A 329 -16.41 2.83 -16.73
C VAL A 329 -15.51 2.40 -17.89
N ASN A 330 -16.04 1.58 -18.81
CA ASN A 330 -15.28 0.98 -19.90
C ASN A 330 -15.22 1.89 -21.15
N ALA A 331 -14.73 3.10 -20.97
CA ALA A 331 -14.42 4.04 -22.05
C ALA A 331 -12.98 4.52 -21.86
N LYS A 332 -12.16 4.46 -22.92
CA LYS A 332 -10.73 4.79 -22.83
C LYS A 332 -10.26 5.67 -24.00
N PRO A 333 -9.35 6.62 -23.75
CA PRO A 333 -8.73 7.41 -24.82
C PRO A 333 -7.84 6.53 -25.69
N ASN A 334 -7.59 6.98 -26.93
CA ASN A 334 -6.55 6.39 -27.75
C ASN A 334 -5.17 6.73 -27.15
N ASN A 335 -4.31 5.73 -27.00
CA ASN A 335 -3.01 5.88 -26.33
C ASN A 335 -1.86 6.33 -27.25
N LYS A 336 -2.16 6.65 -28.51
CA LYS A 336 -1.19 7.08 -29.53
C LYS A 336 -1.58 8.41 -30.20
N ASP A 337 -2.86 8.74 -30.23
CA ASP A 337 -3.36 9.94 -30.88
C ASP A 337 -4.44 10.61 -30.02
N ALA A 338 -4.13 11.80 -29.52
CA ALA A 338 -5.04 12.62 -28.73
C ALA A 338 -6.25 13.13 -29.52
N LYS A 339 -6.29 12.99 -30.84
CA LYS A 339 -7.41 13.42 -31.70
C LYS A 339 -8.31 12.27 -32.13
N ALA A 340 -7.88 11.03 -31.93
CA ALA A 340 -8.66 9.87 -32.28
C ALA A 340 -9.86 9.72 -31.32
N PRO A 341 -11.05 9.32 -31.82
CA PRO A 341 -12.19 9.00 -30.98
C PRO A 341 -11.85 7.97 -29.90
N TRP A 342 -12.48 8.09 -28.73
CA TRP A 342 -12.30 7.14 -27.65
C TRP A 342 -12.87 5.76 -28.01
N GLU A 343 -12.29 4.72 -27.43
CA GLU A 343 -12.77 3.35 -27.57
C GLU A 343 -13.82 3.06 -26.49
N LEU A 344 -15.03 2.69 -26.92
CA LEU A 344 -16.12 2.21 -26.07
C LEU A 344 -16.99 1.19 -26.83
N THR A 345 -17.78 0.41 -26.09
CA THR A 345 -18.72 -0.57 -26.67
C THR A 345 -20.16 -0.05 -26.63
N LYS A 346 -21.04 -0.62 -27.47
CA LYS A 346 -22.49 -0.37 -27.42
C LYS A 346 -23.06 -0.64 -26.02
N GLN A 347 -22.61 -1.70 -25.38
CA GLN A 347 -22.99 -2.04 -24.00
C GLN A 347 -22.62 -0.92 -23.02
N THR A 348 -21.41 -0.35 -23.11
CA THR A 348 -21.02 0.78 -22.24
C THR A 348 -21.92 1.99 -22.46
N LEU A 349 -22.32 2.27 -23.71
CA LEU A 349 -23.23 3.37 -24.00
C LEU A 349 -24.64 3.11 -23.45
N GLU A 350 -25.17 1.88 -23.61
CA GLU A 350 -26.44 1.44 -23.03
C GLU A 350 -26.44 1.58 -21.50
N GLU A 351 -25.39 1.06 -20.85
CA GLU A 351 -25.23 1.14 -19.40
C GLU A 351 -25.21 2.58 -18.90
N LEU A 352 -24.53 3.50 -19.58
CA LEU A 352 -24.43 4.89 -19.13
C LEU A 352 -25.72 5.71 -19.35
N LEU A 353 -26.45 5.47 -20.44
CA LEU A 353 -27.61 6.28 -20.83
C LEU A 353 -28.95 5.76 -20.31
N THR A 354 -29.01 4.53 -19.79
CA THR A 354 -30.25 3.95 -19.26
C THR A 354 -30.84 4.79 -18.13
N TYR A 355 -32.14 5.08 -18.20
CA TYR A 355 -32.88 5.77 -17.13
C TYR A 355 -33.29 4.79 -16.03
N LYS A 356 -33.15 5.24 -14.79
CA LYS A 356 -33.47 4.49 -13.57
C LYS A 356 -34.53 5.22 -12.77
N ILE A 357 -35.56 4.49 -12.36
CA ILE A 357 -36.59 4.99 -11.45
C ILE A 357 -36.08 4.76 -10.03
N LEU A 358 -35.75 5.85 -9.34
CA LEU A 358 -35.20 5.83 -7.97
C LEU A 358 -36.30 5.85 -6.91
N LYS A 359 -37.45 6.43 -7.24
CA LYS A 359 -38.61 6.53 -6.34
C LYS A 359 -39.90 6.52 -7.15
N THR A 360 -40.93 5.86 -6.62
CA THR A 360 -42.28 5.82 -7.19
C THR A 360 -43.29 6.51 -6.28
N SER A 361 -44.46 6.83 -6.82
CA SER A 361 -45.60 7.33 -6.03
C SER A 361 -46.11 6.25 -5.06
N SER A 362 -46.91 6.65 -4.06
CA SER A 362 -47.50 5.73 -3.07
C SER A 362 -48.34 4.60 -3.68
N ASN A 363 -48.96 4.85 -4.84
CA ASN A 363 -49.70 3.86 -5.62
C ASN A 363 -48.88 3.15 -6.71
N SER A 364 -47.56 3.40 -6.80
CA SER A 364 -46.60 2.77 -7.72
C SER A 364 -46.89 2.89 -9.23
N ILE A 365 -47.76 3.81 -9.65
CA ILE A 365 -48.11 4.00 -11.07
C ILE A 365 -47.14 4.94 -11.79
N SER A 366 -46.65 5.96 -11.09
CA SER A 366 -45.80 7.01 -11.66
C SER A 366 -44.44 7.08 -10.98
N ALA A 367 -43.42 7.48 -11.73
CA ALA A 367 -42.10 7.76 -11.19
C ALA A 367 -42.10 9.13 -10.48
N VAL A 368 -41.57 9.18 -9.27
CA VAL A 368 -41.36 10.42 -8.50
C VAL A 368 -39.96 10.98 -8.73
N LYS A 369 -38.97 10.10 -8.88
CA LYS A 369 -37.58 10.46 -9.11
C LYS A 369 -36.97 9.54 -10.16
N VAL A 370 -36.57 10.12 -11.29
CA VAL A 370 -35.85 9.43 -12.36
C VAL A 370 -34.47 10.07 -12.52
N SER A 371 -33.47 9.24 -12.76
CA SER A 371 -32.10 9.68 -13.06
C SER A 371 -31.47 8.75 -14.09
N ASN A 372 -30.45 9.20 -14.82
CA ASN A 372 -29.62 8.31 -15.64
C ASN A 372 -28.28 8.03 -14.95
N ASN A 373 -27.52 7.06 -15.45
CA ASN A 373 -26.26 6.69 -14.80
C ASN A 373 -25.17 7.77 -14.92
N LEU A 374 -25.27 8.71 -15.87
CA LEU A 374 -24.36 9.87 -15.95
C LEU A 374 -24.54 10.83 -14.77
N GLU A 375 -25.79 11.13 -14.38
CA GLU A 375 -26.11 11.91 -13.18
C GLU A 375 -25.70 11.16 -11.90
N LEU A 376 -25.99 9.86 -11.81
CA LEU A 376 -25.65 9.06 -10.63
C LEU A 376 -24.13 8.97 -10.41
N ILE A 377 -23.31 8.95 -11.47
CA ILE A 377 -21.84 8.99 -11.37
C ILE A 377 -21.36 10.23 -10.62
N GLU A 378 -21.95 11.39 -10.85
CA GLU A 378 -21.56 12.65 -10.19
C GLU A 378 -22.03 12.75 -8.75
N GLN A 379 -23.10 12.02 -8.41
CA GLN A 379 -23.64 11.92 -7.05
C GLN A 379 -22.96 10.83 -6.23
N PHE A 380 -22.15 9.97 -6.85
CA PHE A 380 -21.57 8.80 -6.22
C PHE A 380 -20.75 9.14 -4.97
N LYS A 381 -21.13 8.54 -3.83
CA LYS A 381 -20.37 8.60 -2.57
C LYS A 381 -19.80 7.25 -2.18
N GLY A 382 -20.37 6.18 -2.72
CA GLY A 382 -20.06 4.80 -2.39
C GLY A 382 -20.20 4.51 -0.90
N GLY A 383 -19.39 3.57 -0.41
CA GLY A 383 -19.38 3.15 1.00
C GLY A 383 -18.91 4.21 1.99
N ASN A 384 -18.71 5.46 1.56
CA ASN A 384 -18.42 6.61 2.41
C ASN A 384 -19.71 7.34 2.86
N SER A 385 -20.88 7.03 2.27
CA SER A 385 -22.16 7.61 2.68
C SER A 385 -22.82 6.85 3.83
N ASN A 386 -23.37 7.59 4.79
CA ASN A 386 -24.26 7.03 5.82
C ASN A 386 -25.75 7.12 5.42
N ASP A 387 -26.07 7.78 4.31
CA ASP A 387 -27.46 7.90 3.82
C ASP A 387 -27.89 6.63 3.08
N VAL A 388 -29.00 6.04 3.54
CA VAL A 388 -29.58 4.81 2.98
C VAL A 388 -30.08 5.04 1.55
N GLU A 389 -30.65 6.20 1.24
CA GLU A 389 -31.13 6.49 -0.11
C GLU A 389 -29.96 6.57 -1.09
N GLN A 390 -28.91 7.32 -0.75
CA GLN A 390 -27.67 7.39 -1.54
C GLN A 390 -27.02 6.01 -1.72
N ASN A 391 -26.92 5.20 -0.66
CA ASN A 391 -26.31 3.86 -0.75
C ASN A 391 -27.08 2.93 -1.69
N ASN A 392 -28.41 3.02 -1.71
CA ASN A 392 -29.24 2.28 -2.66
C ASN A 392 -29.01 2.76 -4.10
N GLN A 393 -28.90 4.06 -4.33
CA GLN A 393 -28.58 4.63 -5.65
C GLN A 393 -27.19 4.18 -6.12
N ASP A 394 -26.18 4.23 -5.27
CA ASP A 394 -24.82 3.81 -5.58
C ASP A 394 -24.75 2.30 -5.88
N LYS A 395 -25.54 1.48 -5.17
CA LYS A 395 -25.68 0.05 -5.45
C LYS A 395 -26.29 -0.21 -6.83
N ILE A 396 -27.32 0.54 -7.21
CA ILE A 396 -27.95 0.46 -8.54
C ILE A 396 -26.95 0.85 -9.63
N LEU A 397 -26.18 1.92 -9.40
CA LEU A 397 -25.17 2.40 -10.31
C LEU A 397 -24.07 1.34 -10.53
N LEU A 398 -23.52 0.79 -9.45
CA LEU A 398 -22.46 -0.23 -9.49
C LEU A 398 -22.93 -1.57 -10.07
N SER A 399 -24.21 -1.91 -9.94
CA SER A 399 -24.79 -3.11 -10.55
C SER A 399 -25.18 -2.92 -12.01
N THR A 400 -25.16 -1.69 -12.53
CA THR A 400 -25.47 -1.41 -13.93
C THR A 400 -24.21 -1.13 -14.75
N VAL A 401 -23.37 -0.19 -14.31
CA VAL A 401 -22.21 0.26 -15.08
C VAL A 401 -21.07 -0.75 -14.94
N ASN A 402 -20.53 -1.24 -16.06
CA ASN A 402 -19.42 -2.17 -16.13
C ASN A 402 -19.57 -3.32 -15.12
N TYR A 403 -20.72 -3.98 -15.16
CA TYR A 403 -21.14 -4.96 -14.14
C TYR A 403 -20.04 -5.97 -13.83
N GLU A 404 -19.35 -6.50 -14.84
CA GLU A 404 -18.28 -7.48 -14.63
C GLU A 404 -17.16 -7.00 -13.70
N LYS A 405 -16.78 -5.72 -13.75
CA LYS A 405 -15.74 -5.14 -12.88
C LYS A 405 -16.31 -4.59 -11.57
N ASN A 406 -17.53 -4.09 -11.57
CA ASN A 406 -18.11 -3.42 -10.41
C ASN A 406 -18.93 -4.36 -9.50
N LYS A 407 -19.43 -5.50 -10.01
CA LYS A 407 -20.29 -6.46 -9.26
C LYS A 407 -19.66 -6.98 -7.99
N GLN A 408 -18.35 -7.21 -8.01
CA GLN A 408 -17.61 -7.73 -6.85
C GLN A 408 -17.68 -6.76 -5.67
N ASN A 409 -17.75 -5.46 -5.93
CA ASN A 409 -17.79 -4.42 -4.90
C ASN A 409 -19.17 -3.76 -4.74
N ALA A 410 -20.15 -4.11 -5.58
CA ALA A 410 -21.49 -3.51 -5.53
C ALA A 410 -22.21 -3.78 -4.19
N THR A 411 -21.95 -4.93 -3.57
CA THR A 411 -22.49 -5.30 -2.24
C THR A 411 -21.95 -4.44 -1.10
N VAL A 412 -20.77 -3.84 -1.29
CA VAL A 412 -20.10 -2.93 -0.36
C VAL A 412 -20.05 -1.50 -0.90
N PHE A 413 -20.96 -1.16 -1.81
CA PHE A 413 -21.11 0.19 -2.38
C PHE A 413 -19.81 0.72 -3.04
N GLY A 414 -19.05 -0.16 -3.67
CA GLY A 414 -17.82 0.21 -4.39
C GLY A 414 -16.62 0.45 -3.49
N LYS A 415 -16.76 0.21 -2.18
CA LYS A 415 -15.70 0.40 -1.19
C LYS A 415 -14.54 -0.54 -1.45
N LEU A 416 -13.35 0.03 -1.53
CA LEU A 416 -12.08 -0.70 -1.56
C LEU A 416 -11.52 -0.84 -0.14
N PRO A 417 -10.60 -1.78 0.09
CA PRO A 417 -9.83 -1.82 1.32
C PRO A 417 -9.20 -0.46 1.62
N ILE A 418 -9.19 -0.07 2.89
CA ILE A 418 -8.44 1.11 3.35
C ILE A 418 -6.99 0.91 2.93
N ALA A 419 -6.42 1.93 2.31
CA ALA A 419 -5.06 1.90 1.82
C ALA A 419 -4.25 3.09 2.31
N SER A 420 -2.98 2.87 2.60
CA SER A 420 -2.02 3.95 2.79
C SER A 420 -1.64 4.58 1.45
N LEU A 421 -1.15 5.82 1.47
CA LEU A 421 -0.64 6.50 0.27
C LEU A 421 0.36 5.60 -0.48
N ASN A 422 1.35 5.05 0.24
CA ASN A 422 2.36 4.18 -0.35
C ASN A 422 1.77 2.96 -1.07
N GLN A 423 0.74 2.33 -0.50
CA GLN A 423 0.07 1.21 -1.15
C GLN A 423 -0.65 1.63 -2.43
N ILE A 424 -1.34 2.77 -2.40
CA ILE A 424 -2.03 3.32 -3.56
C ILE A 424 -1.02 3.57 -4.68
N LEU A 425 0.10 4.23 -4.36
CA LEU A 425 1.13 4.58 -5.33
C LEU A 425 1.88 3.35 -5.88
N SER A 426 2.15 2.35 -5.04
CA SER A 426 2.88 1.13 -5.44
C SER A 426 2.02 0.14 -6.23
N SER A 427 0.74 -0.01 -5.89
CA SER A 427 -0.11 -1.09 -6.41
C SER A 427 -0.97 -0.71 -7.64
N ASN A 428 -1.18 0.59 -7.92
CA ASN A 428 -2.09 1.04 -8.99
C ASN A 428 -1.37 1.73 -10.15
N GLU A 429 -1.86 1.63 -11.38
CA GLU A 429 -1.25 2.28 -12.56
C GLU A 429 -1.04 3.79 -12.40
N ALA A 430 -0.07 4.36 -13.14
CA ALA A 430 0.33 5.76 -13.00
C ALA A 430 -0.83 6.76 -13.12
N GLY A 431 -1.78 6.52 -14.03
CA GLY A 431 -2.95 7.39 -14.19
C GLY A 431 -3.86 7.42 -12.95
N TYR A 432 -3.96 6.29 -12.24
CA TYR A 432 -4.78 6.15 -11.03
C TYR A 432 -4.22 6.95 -9.85
N ILE A 433 -2.92 7.18 -9.81
CA ILE A 433 -2.26 7.69 -8.61
C ILE A 433 -2.30 9.22 -8.51
N PHE A 434 -2.50 9.93 -9.62
CA PHE A 434 -2.52 11.40 -9.66
C PHE A 434 -3.57 12.06 -8.74
N PRO A 435 -4.79 11.54 -8.54
CA PRO A 435 -5.75 12.07 -7.57
C PRO A 435 -5.23 12.11 -6.12
N PHE A 436 -4.23 11.28 -5.80
CA PHE A 436 -3.67 11.15 -4.44
C PHE A 436 -2.39 11.97 -4.25
N LEU A 437 -1.84 12.55 -5.32
CA LEU A 437 -0.62 13.36 -5.27
C LEU A 437 -0.89 14.84 -4.94
N GLY A 438 -2.13 15.22 -4.65
CA GLY A 438 -2.50 16.60 -4.30
C GLY A 438 -2.64 17.53 -5.51
N ASN A 439 -2.44 18.84 -5.31
CA ASN A 439 -2.58 19.89 -6.33
C ASN A 439 -1.41 19.93 -7.32
N ILE A 440 -1.05 18.78 -7.88
CA ILE A 440 -0.06 18.70 -8.97
C ILE A 440 -0.59 19.28 -10.28
N THR A 441 -1.85 19.70 -10.36
CA THR A 441 -2.33 20.49 -11.49
C THR A 441 -3.25 21.62 -11.02
N ASN A 442 -3.53 22.54 -11.94
CA ASN A 442 -4.52 23.58 -11.79
C ASN A 442 -5.91 23.03 -12.19
N TYR A 443 -6.51 22.20 -11.33
CA TYR A 443 -7.85 21.69 -11.59
C TYR A 443 -8.90 22.78 -11.34
N GLN A 444 -9.75 23.05 -12.33
CA GLN A 444 -11.05 23.70 -12.10
C GLN A 444 -12.09 22.61 -11.86
N THR A 445 -12.91 22.78 -10.82
CA THR A 445 -14.00 21.86 -10.52
C THR A 445 -15.07 21.95 -11.61
N ASN A 446 -15.42 20.82 -12.22
CA ASN A 446 -16.55 20.71 -13.15
C ASN A 446 -17.56 19.70 -12.60
N SER A 447 -18.59 20.22 -11.91
CA SER A 447 -19.58 19.39 -11.22
C SER A 447 -20.57 18.68 -12.14
N LYS A 448 -20.60 19.01 -13.45
CA LYS A 448 -21.54 18.46 -14.44
C LYS A 448 -20.86 17.90 -15.70
N LEU A 449 -19.67 17.31 -15.53
CA LEU A 449 -18.86 16.75 -16.62
C LEU A 449 -19.59 15.62 -17.38
N PHE A 450 -20.28 14.74 -16.67
CA PHE A 450 -21.06 13.63 -17.24
C PHE A 450 -22.50 14.04 -17.53
N SER A 451 -23.22 14.55 -16.51
CA SER A 451 -24.67 14.76 -16.59
C SER A 451 -25.08 15.82 -17.60
N LYS A 452 -24.20 16.79 -17.87
CA LYS A 452 -24.47 17.89 -18.80
C LYS A 452 -23.54 17.85 -20.01
N VAL A 453 -22.22 17.91 -19.81
CA VAL A 453 -21.28 18.05 -20.93
C VAL A 453 -21.29 16.81 -21.82
N LEU A 454 -21.05 15.63 -21.25
CA LEU A 454 -21.10 14.38 -22.03
C LEU A 454 -22.48 14.10 -22.60
N PHE A 455 -23.53 14.31 -21.80
CA PHE A 455 -24.91 14.07 -22.20
C PHE A 455 -25.29 14.88 -23.47
N GLU A 456 -25.02 16.19 -23.48
CA GLU A 456 -25.31 17.06 -24.62
C GLU A 456 -24.45 16.70 -25.84
N LYS A 457 -23.17 16.35 -25.65
CA LYS A 457 -22.31 15.92 -26.75
C LYS A 457 -22.80 14.62 -27.39
N LEU A 458 -23.26 13.65 -26.58
CA LEU A 458 -23.87 12.42 -27.09
C LEU A 458 -25.18 12.72 -27.83
N LYS A 459 -26.00 13.63 -27.30
CA LYS A 459 -27.25 14.06 -27.94
C LYS A 459 -27.02 14.65 -29.33
N LEU A 460 -26.03 15.54 -29.44
CA LEU A 460 -25.69 16.24 -30.68
C LEU A 460 -24.98 15.36 -31.72
N LEU A 461 -24.11 14.44 -31.29
CA LEU A 461 -23.29 13.64 -32.21
C LEU A 461 -23.96 12.31 -32.58
N VAL A 462 -24.53 11.61 -31.61
CA VAL A 462 -25.06 10.25 -31.79
C VAL A 462 -26.58 10.26 -32.01
N PHE A 463 -27.31 11.09 -31.25
CA PHE A 463 -28.77 11.12 -31.25
C PHE A 463 -29.37 12.28 -32.07
N LYS A 464 -28.60 12.93 -32.93
CA LYS A 464 -29.06 14.10 -33.72
C LYS A 464 -30.39 13.90 -34.47
N ASN A 465 -30.62 12.70 -34.99
CA ASN A 465 -31.83 12.35 -35.73
C ASN A 465 -32.93 11.73 -34.84
N ASN A 466 -32.62 11.46 -33.56
CA ASN A 466 -33.53 10.87 -32.60
C ASN A 466 -33.39 11.53 -31.20
N PRO A 467 -33.43 12.87 -31.10
CA PRO A 467 -33.15 13.57 -29.84
C PRO A 467 -34.16 13.24 -28.74
N SER A 468 -35.37 12.81 -29.11
CA SER A 468 -36.41 12.37 -28.16
C SER A 468 -36.06 11.11 -27.38
N LEU A 469 -35.03 10.35 -27.79
CA LEU A 469 -34.55 9.19 -27.03
C LEU A 469 -33.65 9.60 -25.86
N LEU A 470 -33.05 10.79 -25.93
CA LEU A 470 -32.11 11.30 -24.94
C LEU A 470 -32.63 12.63 -24.36
N VAL A 471 -33.50 12.51 -23.35
CA VAL A 471 -34.19 13.60 -22.67
C VAL A 471 -33.65 13.80 -21.26
N GLU A 472 -33.76 15.01 -20.73
CA GLU A 472 -33.36 15.32 -19.36
C GLU A 472 -34.11 14.42 -18.36
N PRO A 473 -33.43 13.72 -17.43
CA PRO A 473 -34.09 12.80 -16.50
C PRO A 473 -35.21 13.44 -15.68
N SER A 474 -35.08 14.73 -15.32
CA SER A 474 -36.13 15.46 -14.60
C SER A 474 -37.45 15.58 -15.35
N SER A 475 -37.43 15.55 -16.69
CA SER A 475 -38.64 15.58 -17.55
C SER A 475 -39.45 14.27 -17.49
N LEU A 476 -38.84 13.20 -16.97
CA LEU A 476 -39.47 11.90 -16.78
C LEU A 476 -40.10 11.75 -15.39
N ASN A 477 -39.91 12.73 -14.50
CA ASN A 477 -40.64 12.76 -13.24
C ASN A 477 -42.14 12.92 -13.52
N SER A 478 -42.96 12.26 -12.70
CA SER A 478 -44.41 12.16 -12.85
C SER A 478 -44.91 11.40 -14.08
N LYS A 479 -44.02 10.82 -14.90
CA LYS A 479 -44.40 9.94 -16.00
C LYS A 479 -44.75 8.53 -15.52
N PRO A 480 -45.64 7.81 -16.23
CA PRO A 480 -45.93 6.40 -15.98
C PRO A 480 -44.66 5.53 -16.07
N ILE A 481 -44.55 4.54 -15.19
CA ILE A 481 -43.42 3.59 -15.20
C ILE A 481 -43.30 2.85 -16.54
N SER A 482 -44.44 2.54 -17.18
CA SER A 482 -44.49 1.89 -18.50
C SER A 482 -43.88 2.75 -19.61
N GLU A 483 -44.07 4.07 -19.56
CA GLU A 483 -43.50 5.02 -20.54
C GLU A 483 -41.97 5.02 -20.43
N ILE A 484 -41.43 5.08 -19.21
CA ILE A 484 -39.98 5.06 -18.97
C ILE A 484 -39.36 3.71 -19.41
N LYS A 485 -40.04 2.59 -19.13
CA LYS A 485 -39.61 1.27 -19.61
C LYS A 485 -39.59 1.21 -21.14
N SER A 486 -40.63 1.71 -21.80
CA SER A 486 -40.69 1.78 -23.26
C SER A 486 -39.57 2.66 -23.84
N LEU A 487 -39.29 3.80 -23.22
CA LEU A 487 -38.18 4.67 -23.61
C LEU A 487 -36.83 3.95 -23.50
N ASN A 488 -36.58 3.23 -22.40
CA ASN A 488 -35.35 2.44 -22.22
C ASN A 488 -35.20 1.33 -23.29
N GLU A 489 -36.28 0.61 -23.64
CA GLU A 489 -36.22 -0.42 -24.69
C GLU A 489 -35.94 0.18 -26.08
N ARG A 490 -36.55 1.34 -26.39
CA ARG A 490 -36.28 2.07 -27.63
C ARG A 490 -34.83 2.59 -27.66
N LEU A 491 -34.35 3.13 -26.55
CA LEU A 491 -32.97 3.60 -26.40
C LEU A 491 -31.98 2.44 -26.62
N LYS A 492 -32.22 1.29 -25.99
CA LYS A 492 -31.43 0.07 -26.16
C LYS A 492 -31.42 -0.40 -27.61
N THR A 493 -32.58 -0.51 -28.24
CA THR A 493 -32.71 -0.93 -29.64
C THR A 493 -31.93 0.01 -30.57
N PHE A 494 -32.04 1.32 -30.35
CA PHE A 494 -31.27 2.32 -31.10
C PHE A 494 -29.76 2.14 -30.92
N ILE A 495 -29.27 2.00 -29.69
CA ILE A 495 -27.84 1.81 -29.39
C ILE A 495 -27.30 0.51 -30.00
N GLN A 496 -28.08 -0.58 -29.91
CA GLN A 496 -27.71 -1.87 -30.51
C GLN A 496 -27.63 -1.80 -32.04
N GLY A 497 -28.49 -0.98 -32.66
CA GLY A 497 -28.50 -0.71 -34.10
C GLY A 497 -27.41 0.24 -34.62
N LEU A 498 -26.59 0.85 -33.75
CA LEU A 498 -25.53 1.76 -34.20
C LEU A 498 -24.50 1.05 -35.09
N SER A 499 -24.10 1.68 -36.18
CA SER A 499 -22.93 1.27 -36.97
C SER A 499 -21.61 1.61 -36.25
N ASP A 500 -20.50 1.03 -36.69
CA ASP A 500 -19.17 1.35 -36.15
C ASP A 500 -18.81 2.83 -36.29
N ASN A 501 -19.26 3.50 -37.36
CA ASN A 501 -19.05 4.93 -37.55
C ASN A 501 -19.84 5.76 -36.53
N GLN A 502 -21.09 5.39 -36.24
CA GLN A 502 -21.87 6.07 -35.20
C GLN A 502 -21.35 5.77 -33.79
N LEU A 503 -20.75 4.60 -33.59
CA LEU A 503 -20.05 4.30 -32.33
C LEU A 503 -18.78 5.15 -32.18
N LYS A 504 -18.06 5.45 -33.27
CA LYS A 504 -16.98 6.45 -33.27
C LYS A 504 -17.48 7.86 -32.95
N ASP A 505 -18.69 8.24 -33.36
CA ASP A 505 -19.28 9.52 -32.95
C ASP A 505 -19.52 9.57 -31.43
N ALA A 506 -19.90 8.45 -30.81
CA ALA A 506 -19.94 8.35 -29.36
C ALA A 506 -18.53 8.52 -28.77
N GLY A 507 -17.52 7.88 -29.36
CA GLY A 507 -16.12 8.05 -28.96
C GLY A 507 -15.63 9.50 -29.07
N LYS A 508 -16.12 10.24 -30.06
CA LYS A 508 -15.85 11.66 -30.24
C LYS A 508 -16.53 12.52 -29.16
N ALA A 509 -17.74 12.16 -28.72
CA ALA A 509 -18.39 12.83 -27.59
C ALA A 509 -17.58 12.71 -26.30
N PHE A 510 -17.00 11.53 -26.01
CA PHE A 510 -16.07 11.34 -24.89
C PHE A 510 -14.79 12.17 -25.07
N LEU A 511 -14.20 12.15 -26.27
CA LEU A 511 -13.03 12.94 -26.61
C LEU A 511 -13.24 14.43 -26.33
N GLU A 512 -14.35 15.00 -26.79
CA GLU A 512 -14.66 16.42 -26.60
C GLU A 512 -15.02 16.76 -25.14
N THR A 513 -15.59 15.81 -24.40
CA THR A 513 -15.95 16.01 -22.98
C THR A 513 -14.72 16.03 -22.08
N PHE A 514 -13.82 15.06 -22.28
CA PHE A 514 -12.60 14.91 -21.50
C PHE A 514 -11.41 15.65 -22.12
N GLY A 515 -11.59 16.33 -23.25
CA GLY A 515 -10.61 17.28 -23.77
C GLY A 515 -10.37 18.43 -22.78
N ALA A 516 -9.15 18.95 -22.75
CA ALA A 516 -8.80 20.06 -21.88
C ALA A 516 -9.52 21.37 -22.21
N SER A 517 -9.92 21.55 -23.48
CA SER A 517 -10.78 22.66 -23.95
C SER A 517 -11.43 22.28 -25.29
N GLU A 518 -12.31 23.14 -25.83
CA GLU A 518 -12.95 22.92 -27.14
C GLU A 518 -11.94 22.68 -28.29
N ASN A 519 -10.76 23.30 -28.20
CA ASN A 519 -9.70 23.19 -29.22
C ASN A 519 -8.53 22.28 -28.79
N ASP A 520 -8.60 21.68 -27.60
CA ASP A 520 -7.54 20.84 -27.05
C ASP A 520 -8.13 19.51 -26.58
N THR A 521 -7.99 18.47 -27.41
CA THR A 521 -8.54 17.13 -27.17
C THR A 521 -7.67 16.27 -26.25
N ARG A 522 -6.54 16.80 -25.78
CA ARG A 522 -5.67 16.10 -24.83
C ARG A 522 -6.35 15.99 -23.47
N VAL A 523 -6.09 14.89 -22.78
CA VAL A 523 -6.69 14.62 -21.46
C VAL A 523 -5.94 15.33 -20.34
N LYS A 524 -6.60 15.55 -19.21
CA LYS A 524 -5.97 15.98 -17.95
C LYS A 524 -5.60 14.77 -17.11
N LEU A 525 -4.68 14.94 -16.17
CA LEU A 525 -4.27 13.90 -15.23
C LEU A 525 -5.43 13.49 -14.30
N VAL A 526 -6.23 14.46 -13.87
CA VAL A 526 -7.42 14.27 -13.03
C VAL A 526 -8.50 15.27 -13.44
N TYR A 527 -9.76 14.89 -13.30
CA TYR A 527 -10.90 15.81 -13.40
C TYR A 527 -11.61 15.83 -12.06
N LYS A 528 -11.67 17.00 -11.43
CA LYS A 528 -12.31 17.17 -10.13
C LYS A 528 -13.79 17.51 -10.33
N ILE A 529 -14.68 16.64 -9.82
CA ILE A 529 -16.14 16.85 -9.89
C ILE A 529 -16.63 17.57 -8.62
N ARG A 530 -16.14 17.13 -7.46
CA ARG A 530 -16.31 17.75 -6.13
C ARG A 530 -15.08 17.43 -5.27
N ASP A 531 -14.99 17.98 -4.06
CA ASP A 531 -13.79 17.84 -3.22
C ASP A 531 -13.38 16.40 -2.94
N ASP A 532 -14.34 15.52 -2.75
CA ASP A 532 -14.15 14.11 -2.49
C ASP A 532 -14.41 13.22 -3.71
N LEU A 533 -14.72 13.75 -4.90
CA LEU A 533 -15.00 12.95 -6.10
C LEU A 533 -14.13 13.39 -7.27
N ASN A 534 -13.26 12.48 -7.68
CA ASN A 534 -12.28 12.70 -8.74
C ASN A 534 -12.45 11.66 -9.83
N VAL A 535 -12.15 12.07 -11.07
CA VAL A 535 -12.08 11.17 -12.21
C VAL A 535 -10.63 11.05 -12.65
N ALA A 536 -10.14 9.83 -12.73
CA ALA A 536 -8.83 9.49 -13.26
C ALA A 536 -8.97 8.54 -14.45
N LEU A 537 -7.96 8.53 -15.33
CA LEU A 537 -7.90 7.64 -16.48
C LEU A 537 -6.75 6.66 -16.29
N ASP A 538 -7.03 5.36 -16.44
CA ASP A 538 -6.00 4.32 -16.50
C ASP A 538 -6.07 3.56 -17.83
N SER A 539 -5.20 2.57 -18.03
CA SER A 539 -5.20 1.79 -19.28
C SER A 539 -6.51 1.01 -19.53
N LYS A 540 -7.34 0.86 -18.49
CA LYS A 540 -8.60 0.12 -18.48
C LYS A 540 -9.82 1.02 -18.62
N GLY A 541 -9.65 2.34 -18.65
CA GLY A 541 -10.71 3.33 -18.88
C GLY A 541 -10.84 4.36 -17.77
N ILE A 542 -12.06 4.86 -17.57
CA ILE A 542 -12.38 5.87 -16.58
C ILE A 542 -12.53 5.23 -15.19
N LYS A 543 -11.92 5.87 -14.19
CA LYS A 543 -12.07 5.59 -12.76
C LYS A 543 -12.68 6.78 -12.06
N VAL A 544 -13.87 6.60 -11.50
CA VAL A 544 -14.52 7.59 -10.64
C VAL A 544 -14.23 7.20 -9.21
N LEU A 545 -13.57 8.08 -8.46
CA LEU A 545 -13.02 7.84 -7.14
C LEU A 545 -13.64 8.79 -6.14
N ALA A 546 -14.44 8.24 -5.23
CA ALA A 546 -14.87 8.92 -4.02
C ALA A 546 -13.79 8.70 -2.94
N ILE A 547 -13.04 9.75 -2.60
CA ILE A 547 -11.84 9.69 -1.77
C ILE A 547 -12.08 10.44 -0.46
N ASN A 548 -11.93 9.75 0.66
CA ASN A 548 -11.91 10.35 1.99
C ASN A 548 -10.54 10.15 2.65
N LYS A 549 -9.83 11.24 2.92
CA LYS A 549 -8.51 11.21 3.57
C LYS A 549 -8.68 11.12 5.09
N ILE A 550 -8.11 10.08 5.69
CA ILE A 550 -8.06 9.90 7.14
C ILE A 550 -6.91 10.73 7.68
N SER A 551 -7.24 11.82 8.38
CA SER A 551 -6.26 12.85 8.76
C SER A 551 -5.90 12.83 10.24
N ASN A 552 -6.61 12.06 11.06
CA ASN A 552 -6.33 11.92 12.49
C ASN A 552 -6.74 10.54 13.05
N LEU A 553 -6.25 10.24 14.24
CA LEU A 553 -6.49 8.98 14.95
C LEU A 553 -7.96 8.73 15.26
N GLY A 554 -8.74 9.78 15.59
CA GLY A 554 -10.17 9.66 15.87
C GLY A 554 -10.95 9.14 14.67
N GLN A 555 -10.71 9.72 13.49
CA GLN A 555 -11.29 9.24 12.23
C GLN A 555 -10.88 7.79 11.93
N PHE A 556 -9.60 7.47 12.15
CA PHE A 556 -9.10 6.11 11.97
C PHE A 556 -9.83 5.10 12.88
N ASN A 557 -9.96 5.43 14.17
CA ASN A 557 -10.62 4.60 15.17
C ASN A 557 -12.10 4.36 14.84
N GLU A 558 -12.83 5.37 14.37
CA GLU A 558 -14.23 5.20 13.94
C GLU A 558 -14.37 4.22 12.77
N ILE A 559 -13.41 4.23 11.84
CA ILE A 559 -13.42 3.29 10.73
C ILE A 559 -13.07 1.88 11.23
N VAL A 560 -12.05 1.75 12.08
CA VAL A 560 -11.69 0.45 12.69
C VAL A 560 -12.86 -0.14 13.46
N LYS A 561 -13.63 0.67 14.22
CA LYS A 561 -14.87 0.22 14.89
C LYS A 561 -15.86 -0.40 13.91
N LYS A 562 -16.13 0.27 12.79
CA LYS A 562 -17.03 -0.26 11.74
C LYS A 562 -16.50 -1.59 11.18
N GLN A 563 -15.21 -1.68 10.90
CA GLN A 563 -14.59 -2.91 10.38
C GLN A 563 -14.56 -4.05 11.41
N LEU A 564 -14.35 -3.74 12.69
CA LEU A 564 -14.44 -4.70 13.79
C LEU A 564 -15.85 -5.25 13.92
N GLN A 565 -16.87 -4.40 13.87
CA GLN A 565 -18.26 -4.84 13.91
C GLN A 565 -18.60 -5.76 12.74
N LEU A 566 -18.14 -5.45 11.52
CA LEU A 566 -18.28 -6.34 10.37
C LEU A 566 -17.58 -7.68 10.62
N SER A 567 -16.32 -7.66 11.08
CA SER A 567 -15.59 -8.90 11.41
C SER A 567 -16.25 -9.70 12.55
N ALA A 568 -16.91 -9.03 13.49
CA ALA A 568 -17.67 -9.67 14.56
C ALA A 568 -18.93 -10.33 14.00
N ASN A 569 -19.69 -9.62 13.17
CA ASN A 569 -20.87 -10.14 12.47
C ASN A 569 -20.55 -11.28 11.52
N ASN A 570 -19.34 -11.30 10.93
CA ASN A 570 -18.86 -12.40 10.09
C ASN A 570 -18.93 -13.78 10.76
N GLN A 571 -18.80 -13.80 12.09
CA GLN A 571 -18.90 -15.03 12.89
C GLN A 571 -20.32 -15.63 12.85
N VAL A 572 -21.33 -14.83 12.49
CA VAL A 572 -22.74 -15.22 12.41
C VAL A 572 -23.22 -15.29 10.96
N ASP A 573 -22.85 -14.30 10.13
CA ASP A 573 -23.15 -14.23 8.70
C ASP A 573 -21.88 -13.94 7.90
N SER A 574 -21.43 -14.92 7.11
CA SER A 574 -20.21 -14.81 6.30
C SER A 574 -20.25 -13.71 5.24
N LYS A 575 -21.44 -13.17 4.91
CA LYS A 575 -21.61 -12.03 3.99
C LYS A 575 -21.19 -10.70 4.62
N GLN A 576 -21.19 -10.61 5.94
CA GLN A 576 -20.74 -9.43 6.68
C GLN A 576 -19.22 -9.52 6.85
N ASN A 577 -18.43 -9.25 5.81
CA ASN A 577 -16.98 -9.33 5.89
C ASN A 577 -16.33 -7.96 6.08
N SER A 578 -15.26 -7.94 6.86
CA SER A 578 -14.37 -6.78 6.97
C SER A 578 -13.66 -6.55 5.63
N THR A 579 -13.54 -5.28 5.24
CA THR A 579 -12.84 -4.84 4.02
C THR A 579 -11.39 -4.41 4.28
N ILE A 580 -11.00 -4.24 5.56
CA ILE A 580 -9.64 -3.85 5.92
C ILE A 580 -8.70 -5.06 5.95
N ASN A 581 -7.51 -4.90 5.35
CA ASN A 581 -6.39 -5.83 5.50
C ASN A 581 -5.32 -5.18 6.37
N LEU A 582 -5.34 -5.46 7.68
CA LEU A 582 -4.44 -4.84 8.65
C LEU A 582 -2.96 -5.17 8.39
N ASN A 583 -2.66 -6.41 8.02
CA ASN A 583 -1.29 -6.82 7.71
C ASN A 583 -0.73 -6.03 6.54
N GLN A 584 -1.55 -5.77 5.53
CA GLN A 584 -1.16 -4.93 4.41
C GLN A 584 -1.05 -3.48 4.86
N LEU A 585 -2.11 -2.92 5.49
CA LEU A 585 -2.21 -1.53 5.95
C LEU A 585 -1.01 -1.10 6.79
N PHE A 586 -0.53 -1.99 7.65
CA PHE A 586 0.59 -1.80 8.56
C PHE A 586 1.86 -2.55 8.13
N ALA A 587 1.99 -2.86 6.84
CA ALA A 587 3.17 -3.56 6.30
C ALA A 587 4.47 -2.78 6.56
N ASP A 588 4.41 -1.45 6.54
CA ASP A 588 5.57 -0.60 6.77
C ASP A 588 6.11 -0.78 8.20
N ILE A 589 5.23 -0.81 9.21
CA ILE A 589 5.62 -1.03 10.62
C ILE A 589 5.84 -2.50 10.96
N SER A 590 5.33 -3.41 10.13
CA SER A 590 5.62 -4.85 10.25
C SER A 590 7.01 -5.19 9.68
N ASN A 591 7.69 -4.24 9.01
CA ASN A 591 9.06 -4.41 8.55
C ASN A 591 10.04 -4.22 9.72
N ASN A 592 10.59 -5.32 10.20
CA ASN A 592 11.54 -5.33 11.30
C ASN A 592 12.75 -4.43 11.06
N ASP A 593 13.28 -4.33 9.83
CA ASP A 593 14.47 -3.51 9.56
C ASP A 593 14.15 -2.01 9.65
N PHE A 594 12.96 -1.61 9.21
CA PHE A 594 12.43 -0.24 9.40
C PHE A 594 12.27 0.10 10.88
N ILE A 595 11.61 -0.78 11.63
CA ILE A 595 11.42 -0.58 13.07
C ILE A 595 12.75 -0.61 13.84
N GLN A 596 13.69 -1.46 13.47
CA GLN A 596 15.01 -1.50 14.10
C GLN A 596 15.75 -0.18 13.95
N ALA A 597 15.76 0.37 12.74
CA ALA A 597 16.39 1.67 12.49
C ALA A 597 15.69 2.80 13.27
N LEU A 598 14.36 2.75 13.38
CA LEU A 598 13.59 3.70 14.19
C LEU A 598 13.96 3.61 15.68
N LEU A 599 13.96 2.39 16.25
CA LEU A 599 14.23 2.16 17.68
C LEU A 599 15.68 2.41 18.07
N ILE A 600 16.64 2.33 17.14
CA ILE A 600 18.03 2.76 17.39
C ILE A 600 18.11 4.26 17.75
N GLY A 601 17.16 5.06 17.29
CA GLY A 601 17.04 6.47 17.68
C GLY A 601 16.51 6.68 19.10
N ASP A 602 15.97 5.65 19.76
CA ASP A 602 15.37 5.74 21.09
C ASP A 602 16.43 5.87 22.19
N PRO A 603 16.41 6.92 23.04
CA PRO A 603 17.42 7.12 24.07
C PRO A 603 17.55 5.98 25.08
N ASP A 604 16.45 5.32 25.46
CA ASP A 604 16.48 4.23 26.42
C ASP A 604 17.20 3.02 25.82
N TYR A 605 16.97 2.77 24.54
CA TYR A 605 17.66 1.71 23.83
C TYR A 605 19.14 2.05 23.58
N GLN A 606 19.48 3.30 23.28
CA GLN A 606 20.87 3.74 23.18
C GLN A 606 21.64 3.52 24.49
N ASN A 607 21.02 3.84 25.62
CA ASN A 607 21.60 3.57 26.95
C ASN A 607 21.84 2.08 27.19
N GLN A 608 20.93 1.22 26.76
CA GLN A 608 21.08 -0.25 26.84
C GLN A 608 22.22 -0.76 25.96
N LEU A 609 22.34 -0.26 24.73
CA LEU A 609 23.46 -0.59 23.84
C LEU A 609 24.82 -0.24 24.46
N LEU A 610 24.91 0.92 25.11
CA LEU A 610 26.12 1.36 25.81
C LEU A 610 26.46 0.48 27.02
N ALA A 611 25.46 -0.05 27.71
CA ALA A 611 25.63 -0.97 28.84
C ALA A 611 26.10 -2.37 28.38
N LEU A 612 25.57 -2.86 27.25
CA LEU A 612 25.91 -4.19 26.70
C LEU A 612 27.26 -4.23 25.99
N LYS A 613 27.79 -3.08 25.54
CA LYS A 613 29.10 -3.03 24.88
C LYS A 613 30.21 -3.36 25.88
N LYS A 614 30.83 -4.53 25.71
CA LYS A 614 31.94 -5.07 26.52
C LYS A 614 33.28 -4.35 26.23
N THR A 615 33.32 -3.04 26.47
CA THR A 615 34.56 -2.25 26.48
C THR A 615 34.53 -1.24 27.62
N ASN A 616 35.69 -0.95 28.20
CA ASN A 616 35.85 0.05 29.27
C ASN A 616 36.09 1.46 28.71
N SER A 617 36.36 1.62 27.41
CA SER A 617 36.62 2.92 26.80
C SER A 617 35.32 3.67 26.48
N GLN A 618 35.10 4.82 27.12
CA GLN A 618 33.97 5.69 26.81
C GLN A 618 34.03 6.23 25.37
N GLN A 619 35.23 6.43 24.83
CA GLN A 619 35.42 6.87 23.45
C GLN A 619 34.92 5.80 22.46
N GLU A 620 35.26 4.53 22.67
CA GLU A 620 34.82 3.43 21.80
C GLU A 620 33.30 3.24 21.86
N LYS A 621 32.70 3.42 23.03
CA LYS A 621 31.25 3.43 23.25
C LYS A 621 30.57 4.55 22.46
N ASN A 622 31.11 5.76 22.51
CA ASN A 622 30.59 6.91 21.77
C ASN A 622 30.75 6.75 20.24
N GLU A 623 31.89 6.22 19.78
CA GLU A 623 32.13 5.92 18.36
C GLU A 623 31.18 4.84 17.84
N PHE A 624 30.96 3.78 18.64
CA PHE A 624 29.99 2.73 18.34
C PHE A 624 28.57 3.29 18.21
N LEU A 625 28.12 4.06 19.20
CA LEU A 625 26.79 4.66 19.19
C LEU A 625 26.60 5.62 18.01
N THR A 626 27.55 6.53 17.79
CA THR A 626 27.51 7.47 16.65
C THR A 626 27.44 6.72 15.32
N SER A 627 28.24 5.66 15.17
CA SER A 627 28.24 4.81 13.98
C SER A 627 26.90 4.13 13.73
N ILE A 628 26.20 3.70 14.77
CA ILE A 628 24.92 2.97 14.64
C ILE A 628 23.78 3.95 14.40
N VAL A 629 23.71 5.05 15.15
CA VAL A 629 22.72 6.11 14.94
C VAL A 629 22.82 6.65 13.51
N GLN A 630 24.04 6.97 13.04
CA GLN A 630 24.24 7.44 11.67
C GLN A 630 23.77 6.40 10.63
N SER A 631 24.09 5.13 10.82
CA SER A 631 23.67 4.05 9.90
C SER A 631 22.14 3.90 9.88
N SER A 632 21.48 3.98 11.03
CA SER A 632 20.02 3.91 11.15
C SER A 632 19.32 5.11 10.51
N THR A 633 19.81 6.32 10.75
CA THR A 633 19.29 7.53 10.08
C THR A 633 19.46 7.42 8.56
N ASN A 634 20.62 6.95 8.09
CA ASN A 634 20.86 6.72 6.67
C ASN A 634 19.87 5.70 6.09
N TYR A 635 19.56 4.63 6.82
CA TYR A 635 18.59 3.64 6.38
C TYR A 635 17.17 4.18 6.29
N LEU A 636 16.70 4.93 7.29
CA LEU A 636 15.35 5.51 7.26
C LEU A 636 15.19 6.48 6.07
N ASN A 637 16.18 7.34 5.85
CA ASN A 637 16.22 8.22 4.70
C ASN A 637 16.25 7.43 3.38
N PHE A 638 17.03 6.34 3.33
CA PHE A 638 17.08 5.45 2.18
C PHE A 638 15.74 4.77 1.91
N TYR A 639 15.07 4.26 2.94
CA TYR A 639 13.80 3.56 2.81
C TYR A 639 12.75 4.49 2.19
N ILE A 640 12.63 5.73 2.69
CA ILE A 640 11.72 6.73 2.13
C ILE A 640 12.10 7.06 0.68
N LEU A 641 13.40 7.28 0.41
CA LEU A 641 13.88 7.61 -0.93
C LEU A 641 13.66 6.47 -1.94
N ASP A 642 13.85 5.21 -1.54
CA ASP A 642 13.58 4.04 -2.38
C ASP A 642 12.09 3.96 -2.76
N GLN A 643 11.17 4.25 -1.83
CA GLN A 643 9.74 4.34 -2.15
C GLN A 643 9.48 5.47 -3.16
N VAL A 644 10.01 6.68 -2.92
CA VAL A 644 9.86 7.82 -3.83
C VAL A 644 10.40 7.49 -5.22
N LEU A 645 11.55 6.82 -5.32
CA LEU A 645 12.16 6.43 -6.59
C LEU A 645 11.36 5.35 -7.32
N LYS A 646 10.81 4.35 -6.61
CA LYS A 646 9.91 3.35 -7.20
C LYS A 646 8.66 3.99 -7.79
N ILE A 647 8.06 4.92 -7.06
CA ILE A 647 6.88 5.68 -7.51
C ILE A 647 7.24 6.56 -8.70
N ASN A 648 8.34 7.31 -8.61
CA ASN A 648 8.81 8.18 -9.68
C ASN A 648 9.06 7.37 -10.97
N ARG A 649 9.75 6.24 -10.89
CA ARG A 649 9.98 5.35 -12.06
C ARG A 649 8.68 5.00 -12.77
N LYS A 650 7.66 4.61 -12.02
CA LYS A 650 6.34 4.26 -12.55
C LYS A 650 5.65 5.45 -13.23
N LEU A 651 5.78 6.64 -12.65
CA LEU A 651 5.29 7.89 -13.26
C LEU A 651 6.05 8.24 -14.54
N GLN A 652 7.37 8.02 -14.58
CA GLN A 652 8.20 8.37 -15.74
C GLN A 652 7.83 7.60 -17.01
N ASP A 653 7.44 6.34 -16.89
CA ASP A 653 7.01 5.54 -18.04
C ASP A 653 5.71 6.11 -18.63
N TYR A 654 4.76 6.49 -17.77
CA TYR A 654 3.52 7.17 -18.18
C TYR A 654 3.78 8.54 -18.81
N ILE A 655 4.60 9.37 -18.17
CA ILE A 655 4.95 10.72 -18.65
C ILE A 655 5.64 10.63 -20.02
N SER A 656 6.55 9.68 -20.19
CA SER A 656 7.25 9.49 -21.46
C SER A 656 6.26 9.16 -22.56
N ASN A 657 5.29 8.26 -22.32
CA ASN A 657 4.24 7.96 -23.31
C ASN A 657 3.34 9.18 -23.58
N ALA A 658 2.94 9.90 -22.53
CA ALA A 658 2.07 11.07 -22.64
C ALA A 658 2.73 12.24 -23.39
N THR A 659 4.03 12.46 -23.21
CA THR A 659 4.79 13.53 -23.88
C THR A 659 5.22 13.15 -25.30
N LEU A 660 5.60 11.89 -25.55
CA LEU A 660 5.94 11.41 -26.90
C LEU A 660 4.78 11.51 -27.88
N ASN A 661 3.56 11.25 -27.40
CA ASN A 661 2.35 11.25 -28.22
C ASN A 661 1.47 12.49 -27.99
N ASP A 662 1.96 13.48 -27.25
CA ASP A 662 1.24 14.72 -26.88
C ASP A 662 -0.20 14.46 -26.39
N LEU A 663 -0.37 13.54 -25.43
CA LEU A 663 -1.68 13.05 -24.99
C LEU A 663 -2.27 13.83 -23.82
N ASN A 664 -1.46 14.58 -23.09
CA ASN A 664 -1.86 15.17 -21.81
C ASN A 664 -1.67 16.68 -21.79
N ALA A 665 -2.73 17.42 -21.46
CA ALA A 665 -2.75 18.87 -21.49
C ALA A 665 -2.06 19.54 -20.29
N ASP A 666 -1.86 18.83 -19.18
CA ASP A 666 -1.17 19.37 -18.00
C ASP A 666 0.35 19.46 -18.22
N PHE A 667 0.85 18.81 -19.27
CA PHE A 667 2.23 18.91 -19.73
C PHE A 667 2.32 19.90 -20.90
N TRP A 668 3.40 20.68 -20.93
CA TRP A 668 3.68 21.54 -22.07
C TRP A 668 5.19 21.62 -22.34
N TYR A 669 5.55 21.81 -23.60
CA TYR A 669 6.95 21.95 -24.00
C TYR A 669 7.34 23.43 -23.98
N ASN A 670 8.27 23.79 -23.11
CA ASN A 670 8.82 25.14 -23.04
C ASN A 670 9.90 25.31 -24.12
N ASN A 671 9.54 25.93 -25.23
CA ASN A 671 10.44 26.16 -26.37
C ASN A 671 11.70 26.95 -25.99
N GLN A 672 11.60 27.91 -25.07
CA GLN A 672 12.77 28.72 -24.65
C GLN A 672 13.79 27.91 -23.84
N LYS A 673 13.33 26.87 -23.13
CA LYS A 673 14.16 26.03 -22.25
C LYS A 673 14.33 24.61 -22.81
N GLU A 674 13.81 24.34 -23.99
CA GLU A 674 13.84 23.05 -24.69
C GLU A 674 13.45 21.83 -23.83
N ARG A 675 12.45 21.99 -22.94
CA ARG A 675 12.07 20.93 -21.99
C ARG A 675 10.59 20.91 -21.71
N TRP A 676 10.10 19.73 -21.31
CA TRP A 676 8.73 19.58 -20.80
C TRP A 676 8.62 20.14 -19.38
N GLU A 677 7.55 20.88 -19.12
CA GLU A 677 7.21 21.43 -17.81
C GLU A 677 5.76 21.06 -17.45
N LEU A 678 5.47 21.01 -16.16
CA LEU A 678 4.12 20.89 -15.64
C LEU A 678 3.48 22.28 -15.64
N ARG A 679 2.28 22.44 -16.20
CA ARG A 679 1.62 23.75 -16.28
C ARG A 679 1.43 24.42 -14.92
N ALA A 680 1.10 23.64 -13.89
CA ALA A 680 0.93 24.14 -12.53
C ALA A 680 2.25 24.57 -11.84
N ASN A 681 3.41 24.14 -12.36
CA ASN A 681 4.73 24.46 -11.84
C ASN A 681 5.63 24.98 -12.97
N SER A 682 5.22 26.09 -13.59
CA SER A 682 5.97 26.73 -14.66
C SER A 682 7.39 27.09 -14.20
N GLY A 683 8.40 26.79 -15.01
CA GLY A 683 9.79 27.08 -14.69
C GLY A 683 10.58 25.93 -14.06
N LYS A 684 9.95 24.78 -13.79
CA LYS A 684 10.62 23.53 -13.42
C LYS A 684 10.42 22.48 -14.49
N GLU A 685 11.45 21.68 -14.76
CA GLU A 685 11.32 20.51 -15.64
C GLU A 685 10.28 19.55 -15.04
N LEU A 686 9.44 18.95 -15.89
CA LEU A 686 8.32 18.10 -15.50
C LEU A 686 8.72 17.01 -14.50
N ARG A 687 9.87 16.36 -14.75
CA ARG A 687 10.39 15.32 -13.86
C ARG A 687 10.74 15.87 -12.48
N GLN A 688 11.42 17.00 -12.44
CA GLN A 688 11.79 17.67 -11.19
C GLN A 688 10.54 18.14 -10.44
N ALA A 689 9.55 18.71 -11.13
CA ALA A 689 8.32 19.17 -10.49
C ALA A 689 7.55 18.02 -9.82
N ILE A 690 7.52 16.84 -10.45
CA ILE A 690 6.87 15.65 -9.87
C ILE A 690 7.68 15.08 -8.71
N ILE A 691 9.02 15.05 -8.82
CA ILE A 691 9.88 14.64 -7.71
C ILE A 691 9.68 15.58 -6.52
N ASP A 692 9.78 16.90 -6.71
CA ASP A 692 9.58 17.89 -5.64
C ASP A 692 8.23 17.70 -4.93
N ASN A 693 7.16 17.44 -5.69
CA ASN A 693 5.84 17.16 -5.13
C ASN A 693 5.83 15.86 -4.32
N LEU A 694 6.44 14.78 -4.83
CA LEU A 694 6.60 13.53 -4.07
C LEU A 694 7.44 13.75 -2.81
N GLU A 695 8.55 14.47 -2.89
CA GLU A 695 9.40 14.77 -1.74
C GLU A 695 8.64 15.57 -0.67
N SER A 696 7.80 16.53 -1.08
CA SER A 696 6.95 17.29 -0.16
C SER A 696 5.86 16.44 0.51
N LEU A 697 5.36 15.41 -0.19
CA LEU A 697 4.37 14.48 0.36
C LEU A 697 4.99 13.48 1.34
N PHE A 698 6.26 13.13 1.13
CA PHE A 698 6.98 12.12 1.90
C PHE A 698 7.93 12.71 2.96
N ASN A 699 7.84 14.02 3.26
CA ASN A 699 8.63 14.77 4.26
C ASN A 699 9.93 14.05 4.67
N PHE A 700 11.00 14.30 3.94
CA PHE A 700 12.34 13.96 4.41
C PHE A 700 12.63 14.85 5.63
N ASN A 701 12.40 14.33 6.84
CA ASN A 701 12.95 14.95 8.03
C ASN A 701 14.48 14.97 7.84
N ARG A 702 15.02 16.16 7.59
CA ARG A 702 16.47 16.39 7.53
C ARG A 702 17.06 16.38 8.93
#